data_AF-A0A3S0F3Q0-F1
#
_entry.id   AF-A0A3S0F3Q0-F1
#
_cell.length_a   1.000
_cell.length_b   1.000
_cell.length_c   1.000
_cell.angle_alpha   90.00
_cell.angle_beta   90.00
_cell.angle_gamma   90.00
#
_symmetry.space_group_name_H-M   'P 1'
#
loop_
_entity.id
_entity.type
_entity.pdbx_description
1 polymer ?
#
loop_
_entity_poly.entity_id
_entity_poly.type
_entity_poly.pdbx_seq_one_letter_code
_entity_poly.pdbx_strand_id
1 'polypeptide(L)'
;MKSRRRQGATLGLVAVCVLVIIVVGIGCFFLAKIFGGGREVANATDAGALNIAKNVMSTKDANVGVFIDDSDPSKYPDFVQCADPLPTKRITLLTYNRCVAQALLVALNAQAETAAGSTQANGNAAKVLAELTRLGTDLRAKLQDNQLTSYFDKVANDTRMWGNNPVKVDTSKANTYVTAFMKPKQSTNVYFYAASLPGSVPGTPSGVGDLPSNWNTQTASAQLKPPASTYQRSYLAGYENIVVPGVGSIMGVPVFPQQNPHLVAKTEFDAAAAAPATYIPPNAFSVASSSTESKSGVVGGAVAAAIVGAVKLNTANNNYDWPAAIPGGYIEIQNPAGNTLPAGYRGLDQSDNIFNWELYNGPGIEVAPVGADGAAYTTNVGAVNAWADYNNSTGADTNGHDPALYPPTLGFANNTIFTTTQSSAAGTTATNDAFLLTIKNKPVNCLTLLQQNNWGYPCDKFLSSMEGAYGRTPVSGAGTDPRDSLPMYSNVDLVKGQVIAAFQSGAKSVSISAPSGTSGLGVYPNGVYGSNPTPYFDAPIQRTGTIDALLDQVTGATAAPGYTNCTKAKIIASMSERCYEIKPDATPAEIAALWQQDLPMGKTFYIYLDTTTNKLIISETQPPTYKGATPDGNPNDTNTVCVSQYGLTGNLIDVPIGGTPADLNLHEVPYENHSGNLQGQDHATWVLSSGYQNLLGKLQFANTTTGNVENFSRPN
;
A
#
# COMPACT_ATOMS: atom_id res chain seq x y z
N MET A 1 87.36 26.98 89.27
CA MET A 1 87.10 26.91 87.81
C MET A 1 85.97 25.90 87.57
N LYS A 2 84.76 26.35 87.20
CA LYS A 2 83.54 25.52 87.14
C LYS A 2 83.17 25.21 85.67
N SER A 3 82.85 23.94 85.45
CA SER A 3 82.55 23.24 84.20
C SER A 3 81.58 23.96 83.24
N ARG A 4 81.99 24.14 81.98
CA ARG A 4 81.13 24.40 80.80
C ARG A 4 81.47 23.37 79.72
N ARG A 5 80.79 22.22 79.69
CA ARG A 5 80.88 21.24 78.59
C ARG A 5 79.73 20.22 78.58
N ARG A 6 78.47 20.66 78.48
CA ARG A 6 77.29 19.77 78.27
C ARG A 6 76.13 20.43 77.50
N GLN A 7 76.39 21.14 76.40
CA GLN A 7 75.33 21.71 75.53
C GLN A 7 75.29 21.15 74.10
N GLY A 8 76.17 20.20 73.74
CA GLY A 8 76.22 19.63 72.38
C GLY A 8 75.28 18.43 72.11
N ALA A 9 74.89 17.68 73.14
CA ALA A 9 74.13 16.43 72.95
C ALA A 9 72.64 16.65 72.61
N THR A 10 72.04 17.73 73.10
CA THR A 10 70.63 18.08 72.85
C THR A 10 70.38 18.52 71.41
N LEU A 11 71.36 19.16 70.77
CA LEU A 11 71.27 19.63 69.38
C LEU A 11 71.25 18.46 68.38
N GLY A 12 72.03 17.41 68.64
CA GLY A 12 72.03 16.19 67.82
C GLY A 12 70.70 15.43 67.86
N LEU A 13 70.08 15.32 69.04
CA LEU A 13 68.77 14.66 69.20
C LEU A 13 67.67 15.42 68.42
N VAL A 14 67.62 16.75 68.54
CA VAL A 14 66.63 17.59 67.82
C VAL A 14 66.82 17.47 66.32
N ALA A 15 68.06 17.48 65.82
CA ALA A 15 68.34 17.31 64.40
C ALA A 15 67.87 15.93 63.88
N VAL A 16 68.08 14.85 64.63
CA VAL A 16 67.60 13.51 64.28
C VAL A 16 66.07 13.44 64.31
N CYS A 17 65.41 14.02 65.32
CA CYS A 17 63.95 14.07 65.38
C CYS A 17 63.35 14.84 64.20
N VAL A 18 63.92 16.00 63.84
CA VAL A 18 63.48 16.79 62.68
C VAL A 18 63.71 16.00 61.37
N LEU A 19 64.85 15.33 61.24
CA LEU A 19 65.14 14.47 60.08
C LEU A 19 64.09 13.35 59.96
N VAL A 20 63.77 12.67 61.06
CA VAL A 20 62.75 11.61 61.08
C VAL A 20 61.38 12.15 60.67
N ILE A 21 60.98 13.33 61.18
CA ILE A 21 59.71 13.95 60.79
C ILE A 21 59.70 14.31 59.30
N ILE A 22 60.81 14.84 58.75
CA ILE A 22 60.93 15.14 57.33
C ILE A 22 60.81 13.85 56.49
N VAL A 23 61.49 12.78 56.88
CA VAL A 23 61.43 11.48 56.19
C VAL A 23 60.01 10.90 56.23
N VAL A 24 59.34 10.96 57.37
CA VAL A 24 57.93 10.53 57.51
C VAL A 24 57.02 11.40 56.64
N GLY A 25 57.21 12.72 56.64
CA GLY A 25 56.43 13.66 55.82
C GLY A 25 56.60 13.40 54.32
N ILE A 26 57.82 13.15 53.87
CA ILE A 26 58.12 12.74 52.49
C ILE A 26 57.43 11.40 52.16
N GLY A 27 57.50 10.43 53.07
CA GLY A 27 56.82 9.13 52.91
C GLY A 27 55.30 9.27 52.78
N CYS A 28 54.66 10.05 53.65
CA CYS A 28 53.22 10.34 53.57
C CYS A 28 52.84 11.06 52.28
N PHE A 29 53.67 11.99 51.79
CA PHE A 29 53.44 12.68 50.52
C PHE A 29 53.47 11.71 49.32
N PHE A 30 54.43 10.78 49.29
CA PHE A 30 54.47 9.75 48.24
C PHE A 30 53.26 8.81 48.30
N LEU A 31 52.85 8.37 49.49
CA LEU A 31 51.65 7.55 49.66
C LEU A 31 50.39 8.30 49.20
N ALA A 32 50.27 9.58 49.57
CA ALA A 32 49.16 10.42 49.12
C ALA A 32 49.14 10.57 47.60
N LYS A 33 50.29 10.71 46.94
CA LYS A 33 50.41 10.72 45.48
C LYS A 33 50.00 9.39 44.85
N ILE A 34 50.43 8.26 45.41
CA ILE A 34 50.10 6.93 44.88
C ILE A 34 48.59 6.67 45.00
N PHE A 35 47.99 6.92 46.16
CA PHE A 35 46.56 6.72 46.37
C PHE A 35 45.68 7.73 45.62
N GLY A 36 46.11 9.00 45.61
CA GLY A 36 45.41 10.07 44.89
C GLY A 36 45.49 9.89 43.38
N GLY A 37 46.67 9.59 42.85
CA GLY A 37 46.87 9.18 41.46
C GLY A 37 45.99 7.99 41.12
N GLY A 38 46.00 6.93 41.95
CA GLY A 38 45.16 5.74 41.78
C GLY A 38 43.69 6.05 41.46
N ARG A 39 43.11 7.02 42.17
CA ARG A 39 41.74 7.49 41.93
C ARG A 39 41.58 8.25 40.62
N GLU A 40 42.57 9.04 40.22
CA GLU A 40 42.57 9.73 38.92
C GLU A 40 42.59 8.72 37.76
N VAL A 41 43.41 7.67 37.83
CA VAL A 41 43.37 6.59 36.80
C VAL A 41 42.05 5.86 36.81
N ALA A 42 41.49 5.54 37.97
CA ALA A 42 40.17 4.90 38.04
C ALA A 42 39.09 5.75 37.36
N ASN A 43 39.01 7.05 37.71
CA ASN A 43 38.04 7.98 37.11
C ASN A 43 38.25 8.17 35.60
N ALA A 44 39.50 8.24 35.14
CA ALA A 44 39.85 8.31 33.73
C ALA A 44 39.44 7.02 32.97
N THR A 45 39.59 5.88 33.63
CA THR A 45 39.20 4.57 33.08
C THR A 45 37.70 4.44 32.95
N ASP A 46 36.97 4.88 33.97
CA ASP A 46 35.52 4.98 33.99
C ASP A 46 35.03 5.88 32.84
N ALA A 47 35.62 7.06 32.68
CA ALA A 47 35.28 7.97 31.59
C ALA A 47 35.57 7.36 30.21
N GLY A 48 36.70 6.67 30.05
CA GLY A 48 37.08 5.98 28.82
C GLY A 48 36.15 4.82 28.45
N ALA A 49 35.82 3.95 29.41
CA ALA A 49 34.86 2.86 29.21
C ALA A 49 33.47 3.38 28.86
N LEU A 50 33.03 4.45 29.54
CA LEU A 50 31.78 5.13 29.23
C LEU A 50 31.78 5.75 27.82
N ASN A 51 32.93 6.29 27.37
CA ASN A 51 33.06 6.84 26.03
C ASN A 51 32.94 5.76 24.95
N ILE A 52 33.48 4.55 25.19
CA ILE A 52 33.23 3.41 24.29
C ILE A 52 31.73 3.10 24.22
N ALA A 53 31.06 2.92 25.36
CA ALA A 53 29.63 2.61 25.41
C ALA A 53 28.76 3.69 24.74
N LYS A 54 29.19 4.96 24.72
CA LYS A 54 28.53 6.02 23.95
C LYS A 54 28.81 5.91 22.45
N ASN A 55 30.06 5.68 22.05
CA ASN A 55 30.43 5.68 20.64
C ASN A 55 29.92 4.45 19.89
N VAL A 56 29.73 3.29 20.55
CA VAL A 56 29.11 2.10 19.92
C VAL A 56 27.64 2.31 19.50
N MET A 57 27.00 3.35 20.06
CA MET A 57 25.65 3.80 19.70
C MET A 57 25.67 4.90 18.64
N SER A 58 26.85 5.42 18.27
CA SER A 58 27.01 6.54 17.34
C SER A 58 26.81 6.08 15.90
N THR A 59 25.86 6.70 15.22
CA THR A 59 25.57 6.43 13.81
C THR A 59 26.45 7.24 12.85
N LYS A 60 27.31 8.11 13.39
CA LYS A 60 28.22 8.98 12.62
C LYS A 60 29.60 8.34 12.39
N ASP A 61 30.02 7.41 13.23
CA ASP A 61 31.37 6.85 13.15
C ASP A 61 31.44 5.63 12.22
N ALA A 62 32.39 5.62 11.29
CA ALA A 62 32.55 4.56 10.29
C ALA A 62 33.09 3.25 10.89
N ASN A 63 33.74 3.33 12.04
CA ASN A 63 34.27 2.16 12.72
C ASN A 63 33.22 1.46 13.60
N VAL A 64 32.04 2.08 13.78
CA VAL A 64 30.95 1.56 14.58
C VAL A 64 29.75 1.27 13.69
N GLY A 65 29.32 0.01 13.72
CA GLY A 65 28.14 -0.45 13.00
C GLY A 65 28.44 -1.16 11.69
N VAL A 66 27.38 -1.75 11.13
CA VAL A 66 27.40 -2.42 9.84
C VAL A 66 26.86 -1.45 8.81
N PHE A 67 27.63 -1.19 7.77
CA PHE A 67 27.16 -0.44 6.61
C PHE A 67 26.20 -1.29 5.79
N ILE A 68 25.04 -0.72 5.50
CA ILE A 68 24.11 -1.14 4.45
C ILE A 68 24.40 -0.27 3.22
N ASP A 69 25.61 -0.37 2.67
CA ASP A 69 26.05 0.50 1.56
C ASP A 69 25.59 0.00 0.17
N ASP A 70 25.47 0.95 -0.77
CA ASP A 70 25.04 0.84 -2.17
C ASP A 70 25.93 -0.03 -3.06
N SER A 71 27.12 -0.45 -2.59
CA SER A 71 27.96 -1.39 -3.34
C SER A 71 27.41 -2.82 -3.33
N ASP A 72 26.60 -3.16 -2.32
CA ASP A 72 25.87 -4.43 -2.27
C ASP A 72 24.53 -4.30 -1.49
N PRO A 73 23.54 -3.57 -2.04
CA PRO A 73 22.20 -3.51 -1.48
C PRO A 73 21.50 -4.89 -1.43
N SER A 74 22.11 -5.94 -2.02
CA SER A 74 21.64 -7.31 -1.91
C SER A 74 22.04 -7.98 -0.59
N LYS A 75 22.97 -7.39 0.18
CA LYS A 75 23.39 -7.96 1.46
C LYS A 75 22.38 -7.76 2.58
N TYR A 76 21.71 -6.61 2.66
CA TYR A 76 20.64 -6.41 3.64
C TYR A 76 19.43 -5.67 3.06
N PRO A 77 18.78 -6.21 2.01
CA PRO A 77 17.72 -5.53 1.27
C PRO A 77 16.50 -5.19 2.13
N ASP A 78 16.17 -6.00 3.14
CA ASP A 78 14.99 -5.79 3.96
C ASP A 78 15.23 -4.71 5.04
N PHE A 79 16.47 -4.53 5.52
CA PHE A 79 16.76 -3.65 6.66
C PHE A 79 17.30 -2.25 6.32
N VAL A 80 17.31 -1.84 5.05
CA VAL A 80 17.84 -0.53 4.62
C VAL A 80 17.19 0.63 5.39
N GLN A 81 15.88 0.56 5.63
CA GLN A 81 15.11 1.62 6.29
C GLN A 81 15.16 1.56 7.83
N CYS A 82 15.84 0.57 8.41
CA CYS A 82 16.07 0.52 9.85
C CYS A 82 17.18 1.46 10.33
N ALA A 83 18.02 1.97 9.43
CA ALA A 83 19.08 2.93 9.75
C ALA A 83 18.52 4.28 10.26
N ASP A 84 19.31 5.00 11.08
CA ASP A 84 18.96 6.33 11.60
C ASP A 84 20.23 7.16 11.87
N PRO A 85 20.35 8.42 11.43
CA PRO A 85 19.45 9.08 10.48
C PRO A 85 19.65 8.54 9.06
N LEU A 86 18.59 8.45 8.28
CA LEU A 86 18.75 8.30 6.84
C LEU A 86 19.43 9.58 6.29
N PRO A 87 20.43 9.47 5.40
CA PRO A 87 20.87 8.31 4.62
C PRO A 87 22.18 7.68 5.11
N THR A 88 22.57 7.75 6.40
CA THR A 88 23.86 7.19 6.85
C THR A 88 23.96 5.68 6.63
N LYS A 89 22.82 5.00 6.36
CA LYS A 89 22.71 3.59 5.97
C LYS A 89 23.51 2.66 6.88
N ARG A 90 23.61 2.99 8.17
CA ARG A 90 24.36 2.19 9.16
C ARG A 90 23.42 1.61 10.19
N ILE A 91 23.62 0.32 10.47
CA ILE A 91 23.03 -0.34 11.62
C ILE A 91 24.06 -0.38 12.73
N THR A 92 23.76 0.33 13.81
CA THR A 92 24.53 0.29 15.05
C THR A 92 23.76 -0.50 16.08
N LEU A 93 24.31 -0.66 17.29
CA LEU A 93 23.58 -1.28 18.37
C LEU A 93 22.29 -0.51 18.73
N LEU A 94 22.26 0.79 18.42
CA LEU A 94 21.09 1.63 18.62
C LEU A 94 19.93 1.24 17.69
N THR A 95 20.21 1.00 16.41
CA THR A 95 19.19 0.73 15.38
C THR A 95 18.97 -0.77 15.12
N TYR A 96 19.83 -1.65 15.62
CA TYR A 96 19.71 -3.10 15.46
C TYR A 96 18.35 -3.64 15.91
N ASN A 97 17.82 -3.16 17.04
CA ASN A 97 16.51 -3.60 17.54
C ASN A 97 15.35 -3.19 16.62
N ARG A 98 15.51 -2.15 15.77
CA ARG A 98 14.53 -1.82 14.72
C ARG A 98 14.48 -2.93 13.66
N CYS A 99 15.64 -3.45 13.25
CA CYS A 99 15.73 -4.61 12.34
C CYS A 99 15.11 -5.86 12.97
N VAL A 100 15.38 -6.10 14.25
CA VAL A 100 14.79 -7.21 15.02
C VAL A 100 13.27 -7.11 15.02
N ALA A 101 12.73 -5.92 15.28
CA ALA A 101 11.29 -5.70 15.31
C ALA A 101 10.64 -5.84 13.93
N GLN A 102 11.28 -5.35 12.86
CA GLN A 102 10.82 -5.57 11.49
C GLN A 102 10.79 -7.05 11.13
N ALA A 103 11.87 -7.80 11.41
CA ALA A 103 11.92 -9.25 11.16
C ALA A 103 10.84 -10.00 11.96
N LEU A 104 10.53 -9.53 13.16
CA LEU A 104 9.49 -10.09 14.00
C LEU A 104 8.09 -9.83 13.43
N LEU A 105 7.80 -8.61 12.96
CA LEU A 105 6.54 -8.32 12.27
C LEU A 105 6.39 -9.17 11.00
N VAL A 106 7.47 -9.31 10.21
CA VAL A 106 7.46 -10.17 9.03
C VAL A 106 7.17 -11.63 9.37
N ALA A 107 7.79 -12.15 10.43
CA ALA A 107 7.55 -13.51 10.91
C ALA A 107 6.12 -13.70 11.42
N LEU A 108 5.55 -12.70 12.09
CA LEU A 108 4.16 -12.72 12.55
C LEU A 108 3.16 -12.69 11.40
N ASN A 109 3.42 -11.85 10.39
CA ASN A 109 2.62 -11.82 9.17
C ASN A 109 2.65 -13.18 8.48
N ALA A 110 3.85 -13.76 8.31
CA ALA A 110 3.99 -15.08 7.71
C ALA A 110 3.23 -16.18 8.48
N GLN A 111 3.23 -16.13 9.81
CA GLN A 111 2.46 -17.06 10.63
C GLN A 111 0.95 -16.92 10.37
N ALA A 112 0.44 -15.69 10.28
CA ALA A 112 -0.96 -15.42 9.96
C ALA A 112 -1.32 -15.93 8.55
N GLU A 113 -0.46 -15.68 7.56
CA GLU A 113 -0.66 -16.16 6.19
C GLU A 113 -0.62 -17.68 6.09
N THR A 114 0.24 -18.35 6.85
CA THR A 114 0.26 -19.81 6.92
C THR A 114 -1.00 -20.38 7.56
N ALA A 115 -1.54 -19.71 8.58
CA ALA A 115 -2.85 -20.09 9.14
C ALA A 115 -3.99 -19.92 8.11
N ALA A 116 -3.87 -18.96 7.18
CA ALA A 116 -4.78 -18.77 6.05
C ALA A 116 -4.49 -19.68 4.84
N GLY A 117 -3.49 -20.57 4.93
CA GLY A 117 -3.19 -21.60 3.93
C GLY A 117 -1.97 -21.34 3.05
N SER A 118 -1.20 -20.27 3.25
CA SER A 118 0.02 -20.03 2.49
C SER A 118 1.27 -20.62 3.13
N THR A 119 1.88 -21.61 2.48
CA THR A 119 3.15 -22.21 2.93
C THR A 119 4.39 -21.40 2.52
N GLN A 120 4.27 -20.54 1.51
CA GLN A 120 5.40 -19.76 0.98
C GLN A 120 5.84 -18.65 1.95
N ALA A 121 4.89 -18.08 2.70
CA ALA A 121 5.14 -16.96 3.61
C ALA A 121 6.21 -17.29 4.67
N ASN A 122 6.15 -18.46 5.30
CA ASN A 122 7.16 -18.89 6.28
C ASN A 122 8.56 -19.04 5.66
N GLY A 123 8.65 -19.58 4.45
CA GLY A 123 9.92 -19.73 3.75
C GLY A 123 10.56 -18.38 3.39
N ASN A 124 9.74 -17.38 3.08
CA ASN A 124 10.20 -16.01 2.83
C ASN A 124 10.59 -15.27 4.11
N ALA A 125 9.80 -15.38 5.18
CA ALA A 125 10.16 -14.82 6.48
C ALA A 125 11.45 -15.43 7.05
N ALA A 126 11.71 -16.72 6.82
CA ALA A 126 12.96 -17.36 7.20
C ALA A 126 14.18 -16.74 6.49
N LYS A 127 14.04 -16.22 5.26
CA LYS A 127 15.10 -15.49 4.55
C LYS A 127 15.40 -14.15 5.24
N VAL A 128 14.37 -13.41 5.64
CA VAL A 128 14.51 -12.15 6.41
C VAL A 128 15.21 -12.42 7.75
N LEU A 129 14.87 -13.53 8.42
CA LEU A 129 15.53 -13.95 9.66
C LEU A 129 17.00 -14.33 9.44
N ALA A 130 17.33 -15.01 8.34
CA ALA A 130 18.71 -15.32 7.98
C ALA A 130 19.52 -14.05 7.71
N GLU A 131 18.90 -13.05 7.07
CA GLU A 131 19.49 -11.73 6.87
C GLU A 131 19.77 -11.03 8.21
N LEU A 132 18.82 -11.05 9.15
CA LEU A 132 19.00 -10.49 10.50
C LEU A 132 20.13 -11.21 11.25
N THR A 133 20.21 -12.53 11.14
CA THR A 133 21.26 -13.35 11.75
C THR A 133 22.64 -12.96 11.21
N ARG A 134 22.77 -12.74 9.90
CA ARG A 134 24.00 -12.24 9.29
C ARG A 134 24.33 -10.82 9.76
N LEU A 135 23.34 -9.93 9.80
CA LEU A 135 23.50 -8.55 10.27
C LEU A 135 24.00 -8.49 11.71
N GLY A 136 23.40 -9.29 12.60
CA GLY A 136 23.80 -9.41 14.00
C GLY A 136 25.21 -9.98 14.15
N THR A 137 25.57 -11.00 13.38
CA THR A 137 26.92 -11.57 13.37
C THR A 137 27.98 -10.54 12.98
N ASP A 138 27.71 -9.78 11.91
CA ASP A 138 28.62 -8.74 11.43
C ASP A 138 28.73 -7.58 12.44
N LEU A 139 27.61 -7.17 13.05
CA LEU A 139 27.61 -6.15 14.09
C LEU A 139 28.35 -6.61 15.33
N ARG A 140 28.15 -7.86 15.76
CA ARG A 140 28.90 -8.48 16.86
C ARG A 140 30.39 -8.46 16.57
N ALA A 141 30.83 -8.86 15.39
CA ALA A 141 32.24 -8.86 15.01
C ALA A 141 32.85 -7.45 15.12
N LYS A 142 32.11 -6.42 14.68
CA LYS A 142 32.52 -5.01 14.85
C LYS A 142 32.60 -4.56 16.29
N LEU A 143 31.65 -4.98 17.14
CA LEU A 143 31.64 -4.62 18.56
C LEU A 143 32.68 -5.36 19.39
N GLN A 144 33.20 -6.49 18.88
CA GLN A 144 34.28 -7.25 19.51
C GLN A 144 35.66 -6.85 18.98
N ASP A 145 35.73 -5.91 18.04
CA ASP A 145 36.99 -5.41 17.49
C ASP A 145 37.72 -4.50 18.51
N ASN A 146 39.00 -4.78 18.72
CA ASN A 146 39.87 -3.98 19.58
C ASN A 146 40.06 -2.54 19.06
N GLN A 147 39.73 -2.22 17.81
CA GLN A 147 39.76 -0.84 17.30
C GLN A 147 38.87 0.12 18.12
N LEU A 148 37.85 -0.39 18.81
CA LEU A 148 37.00 0.42 19.71
C LEU A 148 37.77 0.98 20.91
N THR A 149 38.92 0.41 21.27
CA THR A 149 39.82 0.96 22.29
C THR A 149 40.33 2.36 21.92
N SER A 150 40.36 2.74 20.64
CA SER A 150 40.70 4.11 20.24
C SER A 150 39.73 5.17 20.78
N TYR A 151 38.48 4.82 21.10
CA TYR A 151 37.55 5.74 21.79
C TYR A 151 37.93 5.96 23.24
N PHE A 152 38.56 4.98 23.89
CA PHE A 152 39.09 5.18 25.24
C PHE A 152 40.16 6.29 25.23
N ASP A 153 41.11 6.18 24.30
CA ASP A 153 42.26 7.11 24.22
C ASP A 153 41.86 8.53 23.78
N LYS A 154 40.68 8.70 23.16
CA LYS A 154 40.13 10.02 22.79
C LYS A 154 39.63 10.83 23.98
N VAL A 155 39.42 10.21 25.15
CA VAL A 155 39.08 10.95 26.37
C VAL A 155 40.37 11.56 26.93
N ALA A 156 40.48 12.89 26.88
CA ALA A 156 41.60 13.60 27.48
C ALA A 156 41.60 13.37 29.00
N ASN A 157 42.55 12.58 29.48
CA ASN A 157 42.66 12.18 30.87
C ASN A 157 43.88 12.84 31.52
N ASP A 158 43.64 13.86 32.34
CA ASP A 158 44.68 14.57 33.11
C ASP A 158 44.92 13.86 34.45
N THR A 159 46.02 13.12 34.57
CA THR A 159 46.46 12.53 35.86
C THR A 159 47.46 13.43 36.58
N ARG A 160 46.96 14.51 37.17
CA ARG A 160 47.79 15.53 37.84
C ARG A 160 48.69 14.97 38.93
N MET A 161 48.19 14.02 39.72
CA MET A 161 48.98 13.37 40.77
C MET A 161 49.99 12.38 40.21
N TRP A 162 49.80 11.93 38.97
CA TRP A 162 50.64 10.97 38.26
C TRP A 162 51.63 11.60 37.26
N GLY A 163 51.76 12.94 37.29
CA GLY A 163 52.70 13.68 36.45
C GLY A 163 52.15 14.03 35.07
N ASN A 164 50.81 14.13 34.94
CA ASN A 164 50.09 14.39 33.69
C ASN A 164 50.33 13.33 32.60
N ASN A 165 50.63 12.09 33.00
CA ASN A 165 50.76 11.00 32.05
C ASN A 165 49.37 10.52 31.61
N PRO A 166 49.14 10.35 30.29
CA PRO A 166 47.84 9.92 29.79
C PRO A 166 47.53 8.50 30.28
N VAL A 167 46.28 8.30 30.71
CA VAL A 167 45.75 6.94 30.94
C VAL A 167 45.47 6.31 29.60
N LYS A 168 46.10 5.16 29.35
CA LYS A 168 45.96 4.42 28.10
C LYS A 168 45.42 3.02 28.36
N VAL A 169 44.86 2.44 27.32
CA VAL A 169 44.45 1.04 27.31
C VAL A 169 45.68 0.14 27.59
N ASP A 170 45.55 -0.78 28.55
CA ASP A 170 46.67 -1.61 29.01
C ASP A 170 46.86 -2.82 28.08
N THR A 171 47.56 -2.61 26.98
CA THR A 171 47.81 -3.65 25.97
C THR A 171 48.71 -4.79 26.46
N SER A 172 49.30 -4.68 27.66
CA SER A 172 50.14 -5.73 28.25
C SER A 172 49.34 -6.86 28.89
N LYS A 173 48.04 -6.63 29.14
CA LYS A 173 47.15 -7.63 29.73
C LYS A 173 46.41 -8.40 28.64
N ALA A 174 46.27 -9.71 28.82
CA ALA A 174 45.24 -10.45 28.09
C ALA A 174 43.86 -9.89 28.49
N ASN A 175 42.91 -9.85 27.54
CA ASN A 175 41.54 -9.36 27.78
C ASN A 175 41.48 -7.87 28.18
N THR A 176 42.29 -7.01 27.55
CA THR A 176 42.23 -5.57 27.81
C THR A 176 40.89 -4.96 27.43
N TYR A 177 40.28 -5.43 26.35
CA TYR A 177 38.94 -5.07 25.92
C TYR A 177 38.09 -6.34 25.92
N VAL A 178 36.96 -6.29 26.63
CA VAL A 178 36.06 -7.44 26.77
C VAL A 178 34.63 -7.00 26.62
N THR A 179 33.84 -7.79 25.93
CA THR A 179 32.40 -7.57 25.76
C THR A 179 31.60 -8.55 26.60
N ALA A 180 30.44 -8.15 27.11
CA ALA A 180 29.53 -9.03 27.85
C ALA A 180 28.06 -8.85 27.41
N PHE A 181 27.24 -9.85 27.76
CA PHE A 181 25.80 -9.90 27.51
C PHE A 181 25.06 -9.68 28.83
N MET A 182 24.77 -8.42 29.14
CA MET A 182 24.25 -8.04 30.45
C MET A 182 22.73 -7.80 30.43
N LYS A 183 22.13 -8.02 31.61
CA LYS A 183 20.73 -7.70 31.92
C LYS A 183 19.73 -8.40 30.97
N PRO A 184 19.77 -9.74 30.86
CA PRO A 184 18.78 -10.48 30.07
C PRO A 184 17.36 -10.21 30.58
N LYS A 185 16.37 -10.33 29.68
CA LYS A 185 14.95 -10.06 29.93
C LYS A 185 14.62 -8.60 30.29
N GLN A 186 15.56 -7.67 30.13
CA GLN A 186 15.28 -6.25 30.27
C GLN A 186 14.92 -5.62 28.92
N SER A 187 14.34 -4.42 28.95
CA SER A 187 13.80 -3.75 27.76
C SER A 187 14.88 -3.43 26.73
N THR A 188 14.53 -3.72 25.47
CA THR A 188 15.15 -3.05 24.33
C THR A 188 14.59 -1.62 24.18
N ASN A 189 15.07 -0.91 23.16
CA ASN A 189 14.57 0.41 22.78
C ASN A 189 13.49 0.35 21.68
N VAL A 190 12.84 -0.81 21.48
CA VAL A 190 11.68 -0.93 20.60
C VAL A 190 10.43 -1.34 21.37
N TYR A 191 9.32 -0.66 21.07
CA TYR A 191 8.01 -0.91 21.67
C TYR A 191 6.95 -1.24 20.63
N PHE A 192 5.86 -1.87 21.03
CA PHE A 192 4.77 -2.26 20.12
C PHE A 192 3.54 -1.36 20.29
N TYR A 193 2.86 -1.08 19.17
CA TYR A 193 1.48 -0.61 19.17
C TYR A 193 0.55 -1.81 18.94
N ALA A 194 -0.60 -1.82 19.60
CA ALA A 194 -1.56 -2.92 19.42
C ALA A 194 -2.05 -3.00 17.97
N ALA A 195 -2.25 -1.85 17.31
CA ALA A 195 -2.75 -1.74 15.94
C ALA A 195 -1.75 -2.19 14.85
N SER A 196 -0.47 -2.36 15.19
CA SER A 196 0.58 -2.84 14.26
C SER A 196 0.84 -4.35 14.40
N LEU A 197 0.06 -5.05 15.23
CA LEU A 197 0.18 -6.50 15.40
C LEU A 197 -0.88 -7.22 14.55
N PRO A 198 -0.53 -8.36 13.93
CA PRO A 198 -1.46 -9.06 13.05
C PRO A 198 -2.73 -9.54 13.75
N GLY A 199 -3.88 -9.31 13.11
CA GLY A 199 -5.19 -9.72 13.64
C GLY A 199 -5.76 -8.79 14.72
N SER A 200 -5.16 -7.60 14.89
CA SER A 200 -5.73 -6.56 15.75
C SER A 200 -6.91 -5.88 15.06
N VAL A 201 -8.06 -5.82 15.72
CA VAL A 201 -9.25 -5.14 15.17
C VAL A 201 -9.05 -3.62 15.28
N PRO A 202 -9.11 -2.84 14.18
CA PRO A 202 -9.02 -1.39 14.24
C PRO A 202 -10.19 -0.79 15.03
N GLY A 203 -9.91 0.04 16.04
CA GLY A 203 -10.95 0.84 16.73
C GLY A 203 -11.20 0.50 18.20
N THR A 204 -10.45 -0.42 18.82
CA THR A 204 -10.40 -0.56 20.28
C THR A 204 -9.14 0.12 20.84
N PRO A 205 -9.19 1.43 21.18
CA PRO A 205 -8.13 2.09 21.92
C PRO A 205 -8.21 1.64 23.39
N SER A 206 -7.84 0.40 23.67
CA SER A 206 -7.63 -0.08 25.03
C SER A 206 -6.19 -0.58 25.12
N GLY A 207 -5.40 0.15 25.91
CA GLY A 207 -3.95 0.04 26.00
C GLY A 207 -3.45 -1.39 26.20
N VAL A 208 -2.24 -1.63 25.69
CA VAL A 208 -1.52 -2.91 25.85
C VAL A 208 -2.44 -4.09 25.57
N GLY A 209 -3.09 -4.10 24.40
CA GLY A 209 -3.86 -5.26 23.94
C GLY A 209 -2.97 -6.50 24.04
N ASP A 210 -3.50 -7.54 24.67
CA ASP A 210 -2.83 -8.82 24.87
C ASP A 210 -2.10 -9.19 23.57
N LEU A 211 -0.77 -9.31 23.66
CA LEU A 211 0.00 -10.02 22.64
C LEU A 211 -0.75 -11.33 22.35
N PRO A 212 -0.86 -11.77 21.09
CA PRO A 212 -1.73 -12.89 20.71
C PRO A 212 -1.53 -14.05 21.70
N SER A 213 -2.61 -14.71 22.13
CA SER A 213 -2.62 -15.58 23.34
C SER A 213 -1.60 -16.73 23.36
N ASN A 214 -0.95 -17.01 22.22
CA ASN A 214 0.18 -17.92 22.08
C ASN A 214 1.54 -17.31 22.48
N TRP A 215 1.62 -15.99 22.67
CA TRP A 215 2.74 -15.28 23.27
C TRP A 215 2.54 -15.30 24.78
N ASN A 216 3.28 -16.16 25.47
CA ASN A 216 3.41 -16.02 26.92
C ASN A 216 3.86 -14.58 27.21
N THR A 217 3.03 -13.83 27.93
CA THR A 217 3.25 -12.43 28.31
C THR A 217 4.58 -12.20 29.02
N GLN A 218 5.24 -13.25 29.52
CA GLN A 218 6.59 -13.21 30.10
C GLN A 218 7.74 -13.16 29.08
N THR A 219 7.56 -13.58 27.82
CA THR A 219 8.65 -13.74 26.84
C THR A 219 8.90 -12.51 25.98
N ALA A 220 7.92 -11.59 25.90
CA ALA A 220 7.93 -10.49 24.95
C ALA A 220 7.81 -9.09 25.57
N SER A 221 7.51 -9.00 26.86
CA SER A 221 7.34 -7.73 27.58
C SER A 221 8.35 -7.65 28.72
N ALA A 222 9.43 -6.92 28.49
CA ALA A 222 10.28 -6.45 29.58
C ALA A 222 9.76 -5.08 30.04
N GLN A 223 9.31 -4.98 31.28
CA GLN A 223 9.02 -3.68 31.89
C GLN A 223 10.30 -3.04 32.42
N LEU A 224 10.70 -1.92 31.82
CA LEU A 224 11.54 -0.92 32.48
C LEU A 224 11.00 0.49 32.23
N LYS A 225 10.09 0.93 33.11
CA LYS A 225 10.23 2.14 33.93
C LYS A 225 9.19 2.10 35.06
N PRO A 226 9.52 2.45 36.32
CA PRO A 226 8.51 2.83 37.30
C PRO A 226 7.75 4.08 36.80
N PRO A 227 6.46 4.20 37.12
CA PRO A 227 5.53 5.09 36.44
C PRO A 227 5.81 6.55 36.82
N ALA A 228 6.37 7.30 35.88
CA ALA A 228 6.26 8.76 35.89
C ALA A 228 5.51 9.17 34.62
N SER A 229 4.18 9.11 34.77
CA SER A 229 3.12 9.76 33.99
C SER A 229 3.00 9.46 32.48
N THR A 230 1.84 8.91 32.13
CA THR A 230 1.06 8.99 30.87
C THR A 230 1.31 8.04 29.69
N TYR A 231 2.45 7.34 29.55
CA TYR A 231 2.63 6.39 28.43
C TYR A 231 3.16 5.02 28.89
N GLN A 232 2.27 4.05 29.08
CA GLN A 232 2.65 2.63 29.23
C GLN A 232 2.94 2.06 27.83
N ARG A 233 4.22 1.90 27.50
CA ARG A 233 4.70 1.23 26.28
C ARG A 233 5.21 -0.16 26.64
N SER A 234 4.84 -1.17 25.85
CA SER A 234 5.36 -2.54 25.98
C SER A 234 6.60 -2.70 25.11
N TYR A 235 7.75 -2.84 25.75
CA TYR A 235 9.04 -3.00 25.07
C TYR A 235 9.37 -4.47 24.85
N LEU A 236 9.98 -4.76 23.71
CA LEU A 236 10.57 -6.06 23.41
C LEU A 236 11.60 -6.42 24.49
N ALA A 237 11.56 -7.65 25.00
CA ALA A 237 12.55 -8.17 25.93
C ALA A 237 13.87 -8.50 25.21
N GLY A 238 14.98 -7.99 25.73
CA GLY A 238 16.32 -8.24 25.20
C GLY A 238 16.92 -9.53 25.75
N TYR A 239 17.71 -10.22 24.92
CA TYR A 239 18.32 -11.52 25.19
C TYR A 239 17.32 -12.63 25.58
N GLU A 240 16.04 -12.42 25.33
CA GLU A 240 15.00 -13.44 25.46
C GLU A 240 14.63 -13.97 24.08
N ASN A 241 14.46 -15.28 23.99
CA ASN A 241 14.23 -15.94 22.73
C ASN A 241 12.75 -15.94 22.37
N ILE A 242 12.40 -15.35 21.22
CA ILE A 242 11.03 -15.34 20.70
C ILE A 242 10.96 -16.34 19.56
N VAL A 243 10.28 -17.45 19.80
CA VAL A 243 10.08 -18.51 18.80
C VAL A 243 8.81 -18.21 18.02
N VAL A 244 8.94 -17.99 16.72
CA VAL A 244 7.81 -17.88 15.80
C VAL A 244 7.65 -19.22 15.08
N PRO A 245 6.54 -19.96 15.32
CA PRO A 245 6.31 -21.26 14.71
C PRO A 245 6.43 -21.23 13.18
N GLY A 246 7.22 -22.14 12.62
CA GLY A 246 7.41 -22.26 11.16
C GLY A 246 8.46 -21.30 10.56
N VAL A 247 8.90 -20.27 11.28
CA VAL A 247 9.91 -19.31 10.81
C VAL A 247 11.25 -19.50 11.51
N GLY A 248 11.27 -19.47 12.85
CA GLY A 248 12.51 -19.57 13.62
C GLY A 248 12.48 -18.74 14.90
N SER A 249 13.67 -18.28 15.31
CA SER A 249 13.89 -17.68 16.62
C SER A 249 14.52 -16.30 16.51
N ILE A 250 13.90 -15.31 17.15
CA ILE A 250 14.28 -13.90 17.08
C ILE A 250 14.63 -13.42 18.49
N MET A 251 15.67 -12.62 18.61
CA MET A 251 16.11 -12.07 19.89
C MET A 251 16.66 -10.65 19.72
N GLY A 252 16.21 -9.74 20.59
CA GLY A 252 16.70 -8.37 20.66
C GLY A 252 17.88 -8.21 21.61
N VAL A 253 18.49 -7.02 21.62
CA VAL A 253 19.55 -6.66 22.56
C VAL A 253 19.01 -5.66 23.59
N PRO A 254 19.19 -5.87 24.91
CA PRO A 254 18.83 -4.88 25.91
C PRO A 254 19.58 -3.57 25.67
N VAL A 255 18.82 -2.54 25.30
CA VAL A 255 19.27 -1.17 25.08
C VAL A 255 18.23 -0.31 25.78
N PHE A 256 18.55 0.13 26.99
CA PHE A 256 17.55 0.71 27.87
C PHE A 256 16.99 2.02 27.31
N PRO A 257 15.66 2.12 27.11
CA PRO A 257 15.05 3.34 26.64
C PRO A 257 15.12 4.42 27.73
N GLN A 258 15.44 5.64 27.33
CA GLN A 258 15.57 6.82 28.20
C GLN A 258 16.63 6.71 29.32
N GLN A 259 17.57 5.76 29.22
CA GLN A 259 18.66 5.61 30.19
C GLN A 259 20.02 5.81 29.52
N ASN A 260 20.86 6.66 30.12
CA ASN A 260 22.17 6.96 29.55
C ASN A 260 23.05 5.71 29.64
N PRO A 261 24.03 5.56 28.72
CA PRO A 261 25.16 4.70 29.00
C PRO A 261 25.70 5.02 30.40
N HIS A 262 25.99 4.00 31.19
CA HIS A 262 26.43 4.15 32.57
C HIS A 262 27.40 3.04 32.95
N LEU A 263 28.15 3.28 34.02
CA LEU A 263 29.09 2.31 34.57
C LEU A 263 28.33 1.19 35.26
N VAL A 264 28.86 -0.02 35.15
CA VAL A 264 28.37 -1.20 35.85
C VAL A 264 29.45 -1.72 36.78
N ALA A 265 29.04 -2.24 37.93
CA ALA A 265 29.97 -2.83 38.87
C ALA A 265 30.69 -4.01 38.21
N LYS A 266 32.00 -4.14 38.42
CA LYS A 266 32.80 -5.26 37.89
C LYS A 266 32.29 -6.62 38.35
N THR A 267 31.64 -6.69 39.52
CA THR A 267 31.00 -7.91 40.03
C THR A 267 29.72 -8.30 39.30
N GLU A 268 29.06 -7.34 38.64
CA GLU A 268 27.90 -7.61 37.77
C GLU A 268 28.32 -7.88 36.31
N PHE A 269 29.50 -7.40 35.91
CA PHE A 269 30.04 -7.65 34.59
C PHE A 269 30.60 -9.06 34.49
N ASP A 270 29.87 -9.94 33.82
CA ASP A 270 30.30 -11.31 33.57
C ASP A 270 30.74 -11.49 32.11
N ALA A 271 32.05 -11.46 31.89
CA ALA A 271 32.66 -11.75 30.60
C ALA A 271 32.54 -13.23 30.18
N ALA A 272 32.37 -14.12 31.15
CA ALA A 272 32.26 -15.56 30.92
C ALA A 272 30.82 -15.99 30.60
N ALA A 273 29.84 -15.09 30.79
CA ALA A 273 28.46 -15.33 30.40
C ALA A 273 28.41 -15.71 28.91
N ALA A 274 27.89 -16.91 28.64
CA ALA A 274 27.75 -17.40 27.28
C ALA A 274 26.87 -16.44 26.47
N ALA A 275 27.26 -16.19 25.22
CA ALA A 275 26.43 -15.43 24.30
C ALA A 275 25.06 -16.14 24.15
N PRO A 276 23.92 -15.41 24.31
CA PRO A 276 22.59 -16.00 24.17
C PRO A 276 22.37 -16.69 22.82
N ALA A 277 22.99 -16.16 21.76
CA ALA A 277 23.13 -16.79 20.46
C ALA A 277 24.40 -16.29 19.75
N THR A 278 24.83 -17.01 18.71
CA THR A 278 26.04 -16.67 17.93
C THR A 278 25.93 -15.34 17.20
N TYR A 279 24.73 -14.98 16.74
CA TYR A 279 24.49 -13.75 15.97
C TYR A 279 24.15 -12.52 16.83
N ILE A 280 23.98 -12.67 18.14
CA ILE A 280 23.50 -11.57 18.97
C ILE A 280 24.66 -10.66 19.39
N PRO A 281 24.56 -9.34 19.20
CA PRO A 281 25.59 -8.40 19.65
C PRO A 281 25.65 -8.22 21.18
N PRO A 282 26.84 -7.99 21.76
CA PRO A 282 26.98 -7.63 23.17
C PRO A 282 26.52 -6.19 23.45
N ASN A 283 26.12 -5.91 24.69
CA ASN A 283 25.63 -4.59 25.11
C ASN A 283 26.47 -3.94 26.23
N ALA A 284 27.48 -4.63 26.74
CA ALA A 284 28.37 -4.12 27.77
C ALA A 284 29.84 -4.33 27.39
N PHE A 285 30.68 -3.40 27.85
CA PHE A 285 32.09 -3.29 27.48
C PHE A 285 32.94 -3.03 28.72
N SER A 286 34.04 -3.77 28.87
CA SER A 286 35.02 -3.57 29.93
C SER A 286 36.37 -3.25 29.32
N VAL A 287 37.07 -2.28 29.90
CA VAL A 287 38.43 -1.91 29.52
C VAL A 287 39.36 -1.89 30.72
N ALA A 288 40.50 -2.55 30.58
CA ALA A 288 41.64 -2.39 31.48
C ALA A 288 42.57 -1.29 30.97
N SER A 289 42.98 -0.40 31.87
CA SER A 289 43.88 0.70 31.56
C SER A 289 45.05 0.75 32.54
N SER A 290 46.07 1.51 32.16
CA SER A 290 47.18 1.82 33.04
C SER A 290 47.76 3.22 32.76
N SER A 291 48.45 3.74 33.76
CA SER A 291 49.33 4.91 33.65
C SER A 291 50.56 4.68 34.53
N THR A 292 51.68 5.27 34.14
CA THR A 292 52.97 5.12 34.83
C THR A 292 53.34 6.44 35.47
N GLU A 293 53.85 6.44 36.69
CA GLU A 293 54.33 7.67 37.33
C GLU A 293 55.66 8.13 36.75
N SER A 294 55.69 9.41 36.34
CA SER A 294 56.83 10.01 35.65
C SER A 294 58.16 9.94 36.40
N LYS A 295 58.15 9.94 37.75
CA LYS A 295 59.37 10.02 38.58
C LYS A 295 59.80 8.70 39.20
N SER A 296 58.85 7.86 39.59
CA SER A 296 59.04 6.61 40.31
C SER A 296 58.86 5.38 39.43
N GLY A 297 58.29 5.54 38.23
CA GLY A 297 57.99 4.43 37.33
C GLY A 297 56.90 3.48 37.85
N VAL A 298 56.22 3.83 38.95
CA VAL A 298 55.14 3.01 39.52
C VAL A 298 53.96 3.00 38.56
N VAL A 299 53.59 1.81 38.11
CA VAL A 299 52.42 1.58 37.25
C VAL A 299 51.19 1.43 38.12
N GLY A 300 50.17 2.23 37.83
CA GLY A 300 48.82 2.01 38.35
C GLY A 300 47.87 1.65 37.22
N GLY A 301 46.92 0.78 37.51
CA GLY A 301 45.91 0.36 36.54
C GLY A 301 44.54 0.24 37.18
N ALA A 302 43.53 0.37 36.34
CA ALA A 302 42.13 0.20 36.72
C ALA A 302 41.39 -0.59 35.64
N VAL A 303 40.22 -1.10 36.00
CA VAL A 303 39.31 -1.75 35.07
C VAL A 303 37.94 -1.16 35.28
N ALA A 304 37.33 -0.66 34.21
CA ALA A 304 35.98 -0.13 34.23
C ALA A 304 35.11 -0.88 33.23
N ALA A 305 33.84 -1.06 33.59
CA ALA A 305 32.83 -1.65 32.73
C ALA A 305 31.66 -0.69 32.56
N ALA A 306 31.13 -0.60 31.35
CA ALA A 306 30.01 0.24 31.01
C ALA A 306 28.99 -0.53 30.15
N ILE A 307 27.71 -0.20 30.33
CA ILE A 307 26.60 -0.74 29.55
C ILE A 307 25.99 0.37 28.69
N VAL A 308 25.48 0.00 27.52
CA VAL A 308 24.82 0.95 26.63
C VAL A 308 23.44 1.34 27.13
N GLY A 309 22.94 2.44 26.58
CA GLY A 309 21.58 2.91 26.79
C GLY A 309 21.20 3.93 25.71
N ALA A 310 19.92 4.21 25.57
CA ALA A 310 19.37 5.08 24.54
C ALA A 310 18.68 6.31 25.15
N VAL A 311 19.30 7.51 25.07
CA VAL A 311 18.76 8.73 25.71
C VAL A 311 18.40 9.83 24.73
N LYS A 312 17.21 10.39 24.96
CA LYS A 312 16.72 11.63 24.40
C LYS A 312 17.81 12.72 24.33
N LEU A 313 18.19 13.11 23.12
CA LEU A 313 18.81 14.42 22.92
C LEU A 313 17.75 15.48 23.19
N ASN A 314 18.12 16.59 23.83
CA ASN A 314 17.24 17.61 24.43
C ASN A 314 16.31 18.37 23.44
N THR A 315 16.11 17.86 22.22
CA THR A 315 15.14 18.30 21.23
C THR A 315 13.86 17.49 21.36
N ALA A 316 12.71 18.17 21.41
CA ALA A 316 11.43 17.66 21.91
C ALA A 316 10.91 16.32 21.33
N ASN A 317 11.38 15.87 20.16
CA ASN A 317 10.78 14.75 19.41
C ASN A 317 11.71 13.56 19.10
N ASN A 318 12.99 13.58 19.49
CA ASN A 318 13.91 12.49 19.17
C ASN A 318 14.16 11.61 20.39
N ASN A 319 13.15 10.83 20.79
CA ASN A 319 13.41 9.73 21.69
C ASN A 319 14.09 8.62 20.87
N TYR A 320 15.21 8.10 21.37
CA TYR A 320 15.88 6.92 20.81
C TYR A 320 15.16 5.61 21.20
N ASP A 321 13.83 5.69 21.25
CA ASP A 321 12.94 4.55 21.31
C ASP A 321 12.00 4.58 20.11
N TRP A 322 11.82 3.44 19.47
CA TRP A 322 11.07 3.35 18.22
C TRP A 322 9.90 2.39 18.37
N PRO A 323 8.78 2.64 17.67
CA PRO A 323 7.80 1.60 17.52
C PRO A 323 8.31 0.50 16.60
N ALA A 324 7.85 -0.73 16.82
CA ALA A 324 7.99 -1.82 15.88
C ALA A 324 7.27 -1.43 14.59
N ALA A 325 7.99 -1.43 13.48
CA ALA A 325 7.50 -1.00 12.17
C ALA A 325 8.26 -1.74 11.06
N ILE A 326 7.72 -1.67 9.85
CA ILE A 326 8.36 -2.03 8.59
C ILE A 326 8.46 -0.72 7.78
N PRO A 327 9.42 0.18 8.07
CA PRO A 327 9.39 1.54 7.51
C PRO A 327 9.61 1.58 5.99
N GLY A 328 10.22 0.52 5.44
CA GLY A 328 10.34 0.31 3.99
C GLY A 328 9.16 -0.37 3.34
N GLY A 329 8.16 -0.77 4.15
CA GLY A 329 6.97 -1.48 3.74
C GLY A 329 6.17 -0.72 2.71
N TYR A 330 5.57 -1.45 1.76
CA TYR A 330 4.66 -0.88 0.79
C TYR A 330 3.49 -1.81 0.48
N ILE A 331 2.39 -1.22 0.07
CA ILE A 331 1.22 -1.92 -0.48
C ILE A 331 1.12 -1.57 -1.97
N GLU A 332 0.88 -2.57 -2.81
CA GLU A 332 0.66 -2.37 -4.23
C GLU A 332 -0.84 -2.38 -4.55
N ILE A 333 -1.31 -1.43 -5.36
CA ILE A 333 -2.70 -1.35 -5.81
C ILE A 333 -2.70 -1.29 -7.33
N GLN A 334 -3.27 -2.31 -7.96
CA GLN A 334 -3.28 -2.45 -9.42
C GLN A 334 -4.70 -2.35 -9.97
N ASN A 335 -4.83 -1.60 -11.06
CA ASN A 335 -5.98 -1.63 -11.94
C ASN A 335 -5.44 -1.91 -13.37
N PRO A 336 -5.59 -3.14 -13.90
CA PRO A 336 -5.11 -3.52 -15.22
C PRO A 336 -5.60 -2.56 -16.31
N ALA A 337 -4.93 -2.57 -17.45
CA ALA A 337 -5.40 -1.78 -18.60
C ALA A 337 -6.82 -2.23 -18.98
N GLY A 338 -7.64 -1.26 -19.38
CA GLY A 338 -8.87 -1.57 -20.09
C GLY A 338 -8.55 -2.18 -21.46
N ASN A 339 -9.60 -2.44 -22.20
CA ASN A 339 -9.51 -2.80 -23.60
C ASN A 339 -9.49 -1.55 -24.47
N THR A 340 -9.06 -1.75 -25.71
CA THR A 340 -9.37 -0.80 -26.79
C THR A 340 -10.79 -1.05 -27.26
N LEU A 341 -11.46 0.02 -27.67
CA LEU A 341 -12.83 -0.02 -28.16
C LEU A 341 -12.96 -0.99 -29.36
N PRO A 342 -14.05 -1.77 -29.48
CA PRO A 342 -14.22 -2.71 -30.60
C PRO A 342 -14.16 -2.00 -31.95
N ALA A 343 -13.50 -2.62 -32.94
CA ALA A 343 -13.51 -2.12 -34.31
C ALA A 343 -14.95 -2.01 -34.84
N GLY A 344 -15.31 -0.84 -35.38
CA GLY A 344 -16.65 -0.54 -35.87
C GLY A 344 -17.54 0.23 -34.90
N TYR A 345 -17.19 0.32 -33.62
CA TYR A 345 -17.79 1.31 -32.73
C TYR A 345 -17.22 2.68 -33.08
N ARG A 346 -18.04 3.57 -33.64
CA ARG A 346 -17.61 4.90 -34.14
C ARG A 346 -17.78 6.02 -33.13
N GLY A 347 -17.88 5.71 -31.83
CA GLY A 347 -18.38 6.69 -30.88
C GLY A 347 -19.75 7.22 -31.30
N LEU A 348 -20.14 8.36 -30.77
CA LEU A 348 -21.37 9.08 -31.14
C LEU A 348 -21.28 9.72 -32.54
N ASP A 349 -20.60 9.10 -33.50
CA ASP A 349 -20.70 9.48 -34.90
C ASP A 349 -22.09 9.07 -35.41
N GLN A 350 -23.03 10.00 -35.27
CA GLN A 350 -24.41 9.78 -35.64
C GLN A 350 -24.59 9.72 -37.17
N SER A 351 -23.54 9.93 -38.00
CA SER A 351 -23.70 9.97 -39.46
C SER A 351 -24.25 8.67 -40.07
N ASP A 352 -24.05 7.54 -39.39
CA ASP A 352 -24.39 6.19 -39.88
C ASP A 352 -25.44 5.46 -39.02
N ASN A 353 -26.09 6.13 -38.05
CA ASN A 353 -27.16 5.48 -37.28
C ASN A 353 -28.39 5.29 -38.19
N ILE A 354 -28.96 4.08 -38.22
CA ILE A 354 -30.17 3.76 -39.00
C ILE A 354 -31.33 4.71 -38.66
N PHE A 355 -31.41 5.18 -37.41
CA PHE A 355 -32.37 6.20 -37.01
C PHE A 355 -32.07 7.60 -37.57
N ASN A 356 -30.80 7.94 -37.83
CA ASN A 356 -30.47 9.20 -38.51
C ASN A 356 -30.83 9.18 -40.00
N TRP A 357 -30.77 8.01 -40.64
CA TRP A 357 -31.23 7.86 -42.03
C TRP A 357 -32.75 7.81 -42.15
N GLU A 358 -33.47 7.41 -41.09
CA GLU A 358 -34.94 7.43 -41.07
C GLU A 358 -35.54 8.74 -40.53
N LEU A 359 -34.82 9.53 -39.72
CA LEU A 359 -35.37 10.71 -39.03
C LEU A 359 -34.64 12.05 -39.26
N TYR A 360 -33.49 12.13 -39.94
CA TYR A 360 -32.83 13.43 -40.20
C TYR A 360 -32.29 13.66 -41.62
N ASN A 361 -32.51 14.90 -42.09
CA ASN A 361 -32.17 15.53 -43.38
C ASN A 361 -31.04 14.88 -44.22
N GLY A 362 -31.38 13.87 -45.00
CA GLY A 362 -30.81 13.70 -46.33
C GLY A 362 -31.34 14.79 -47.28
N PRO A 363 -30.65 15.13 -48.37
CA PRO A 363 -30.90 16.31 -49.22
C PRO A 363 -32.23 16.31 -50.02
N GLY A 364 -33.23 15.53 -49.61
CA GLY A 364 -34.55 15.46 -50.26
C GLY A 364 -35.73 15.97 -49.42
N ILE A 365 -35.57 16.27 -48.12
CA ILE A 365 -36.69 16.72 -47.29
C ILE A 365 -36.24 17.90 -46.43
N GLU A 366 -36.58 19.13 -46.84
CA GLU A 366 -36.51 20.29 -45.94
C GLU A 366 -37.65 20.19 -44.92
N VAL A 367 -37.31 19.93 -43.66
CA VAL A 367 -38.18 20.25 -42.54
C VAL A 367 -38.05 21.76 -42.28
N ALA A 368 -39.15 22.49 -42.45
CA ALA A 368 -39.16 23.95 -42.33
C ALA A 368 -38.65 24.41 -40.94
N PRO A 369 -37.92 25.54 -40.85
CA PRO A 369 -37.45 26.03 -39.58
C PRO A 369 -38.63 26.40 -38.68
N VAL A 370 -38.53 25.93 -37.43
CA VAL A 370 -39.47 26.07 -36.33
C VAL A 370 -40.14 27.44 -36.30
N GLY A 371 -41.46 27.44 -36.55
CA GLY A 371 -42.27 28.66 -36.55
C GLY A 371 -43.77 28.48 -36.75
N ALA A 372 -44.35 27.31 -36.50
CA ALA A 372 -45.76 27.06 -36.12
C ALA A 372 -46.02 25.55 -36.14
N ASP A 373 -46.46 25.00 -35.01
CA ASP A 373 -47.08 23.67 -34.84
C ASP A 373 -46.33 22.43 -35.37
N GLY A 374 -45.29 22.04 -34.61
CA GLY A 374 -45.03 20.66 -34.16
C GLY A 374 -45.35 19.46 -35.09
N ALA A 375 -44.98 19.51 -36.37
CA ALA A 375 -45.06 18.36 -37.27
C ALA A 375 -43.66 17.87 -37.64
N ALA A 376 -43.33 16.63 -37.25
CA ALA A 376 -42.10 15.93 -37.63
C ALA A 376 -42.09 15.41 -39.09
N TYR A 377 -43.11 15.75 -39.89
CA TYR A 377 -43.23 15.29 -41.28
C TYR A 377 -43.60 16.46 -42.20
N THR A 378 -42.92 16.54 -43.35
CA THR A 378 -43.21 17.56 -44.37
C THR A 378 -44.60 17.33 -44.98
N THR A 379 -45.45 18.35 -44.98
CA THR A 379 -46.71 18.37 -45.75
C THR A 379 -46.49 18.91 -47.17
N ASN A 380 -45.25 19.25 -47.51
CA ASN A 380 -44.90 19.80 -48.82
C ASN A 380 -44.87 18.69 -49.87
N VAL A 381 -45.94 18.61 -50.67
CA VAL A 381 -46.09 17.66 -51.79
C VAL A 381 -44.92 17.76 -52.78
N GLY A 382 -44.30 18.93 -52.94
CA GLY A 382 -43.12 19.12 -53.79
C GLY A 382 -41.87 18.41 -53.24
N ALA A 383 -41.67 18.41 -51.91
CA ALA A 383 -40.56 17.70 -51.27
C ALA A 383 -40.78 16.18 -51.31
N VAL A 384 -42.02 15.72 -51.13
CA VAL A 384 -42.40 14.30 -51.29
C VAL A 384 -42.16 13.82 -52.72
N ASN A 385 -42.52 14.64 -53.72
CA ASN A 385 -42.26 14.34 -55.13
C ASN A 385 -40.76 14.36 -55.44
N ALA A 386 -39.99 15.30 -54.91
CA ALA A 386 -38.53 15.35 -55.09
C ALA A 386 -37.82 14.13 -54.47
N TRP A 387 -38.26 13.68 -53.30
CA TRP A 387 -37.79 12.44 -52.68
C TRP A 387 -38.14 11.21 -53.54
N ALA A 388 -39.37 11.16 -54.07
CA ALA A 388 -39.78 10.09 -54.98
C ALA A 388 -38.97 10.13 -56.30
N ASP A 389 -38.67 11.30 -56.84
CA ASP A 389 -37.89 11.48 -58.06
C ASP A 389 -36.42 11.10 -57.84
N TYR A 390 -35.83 11.46 -56.70
CA TYR A 390 -34.49 11.02 -56.29
C TYR A 390 -34.41 9.48 -56.22
N ASN A 391 -35.38 8.84 -55.56
CA ASN A 391 -35.42 7.38 -55.43
C ASN A 391 -35.68 6.65 -56.76
N ASN A 392 -36.23 7.34 -57.76
CA ASN A 392 -36.45 6.80 -59.10
C ASN A 392 -35.37 7.22 -60.12
N SER A 393 -34.40 8.03 -59.71
CA SER A 393 -33.31 8.49 -60.57
C SER A 393 -32.24 7.39 -60.76
N THR A 394 -31.46 7.46 -61.84
CA THR A 394 -30.34 6.56 -62.09
C THR A 394 -29.03 7.35 -62.19
N GLY A 395 -28.04 6.94 -61.41
CA GLY A 395 -26.75 7.64 -61.27
C GLY A 395 -26.76 8.72 -60.18
N ALA A 396 -25.57 9.26 -59.90
CA ALA A 396 -25.41 10.29 -58.89
C ALA A 396 -26.14 11.59 -59.26
N ASP A 397 -26.85 12.19 -58.30
CA ASP A 397 -27.40 13.54 -58.46
C ASP A 397 -26.30 14.59 -58.63
N THR A 398 -26.66 15.85 -58.84
CA THR A 398 -25.70 16.96 -59.00
C THR A 398 -24.82 17.20 -57.77
N ASN A 399 -25.13 16.58 -56.63
CA ASN A 399 -24.39 16.66 -55.38
C ASN A 399 -23.57 15.38 -55.09
N GLY A 400 -23.62 14.38 -55.97
CA GLY A 400 -22.85 13.14 -55.84
C GLY A 400 -23.57 11.99 -55.12
N HIS A 401 -24.87 12.12 -54.80
CA HIS A 401 -25.63 11.06 -54.15
C HIS A 401 -26.21 10.08 -55.18
N ASP A 402 -25.79 8.81 -55.10
CA ASP A 402 -26.25 7.76 -55.99
C ASP A 402 -27.26 6.84 -55.28
N PRO A 403 -28.51 6.76 -55.74
CA PRO A 403 -29.52 5.85 -55.18
C PRO A 403 -29.12 4.36 -55.20
N ALA A 404 -28.16 3.96 -56.05
CA ALA A 404 -27.63 2.61 -56.09
C ALA A 404 -26.57 2.31 -55.02
N LEU A 405 -25.89 3.34 -54.50
CA LEU A 405 -24.90 3.23 -53.42
C LEU A 405 -25.51 3.53 -52.05
N TYR A 406 -26.55 4.36 -52.00
CA TYR A 406 -27.31 4.72 -50.80
C TYR A 406 -28.80 4.39 -50.97
N PRO A 407 -29.17 3.11 -51.21
CA PRO A 407 -30.56 2.76 -51.40
C PRO A 407 -31.33 2.97 -50.10
N PRO A 408 -32.50 3.65 -50.09
CA PRO A 408 -33.40 3.56 -48.95
C PRO A 408 -33.74 2.08 -48.74
N THR A 409 -33.67 1.63 -47.48
CA THR A 409 -33.92 0.24 -47.10
C THR A 409 -35.26 -0.21 -47.69
N LEU A 410 -35.20 -1.21 -48.58
CA LEU A 410 -36.32 -1.66 -49.41
C LEU A 410 -37.51 -2.14 -48.58
N GLY A 411 -38.46 -1.22 -48.36
CA GLY A 411 -39.83 -1.49 -47.94
C GLY A 411 -40.80 -1.15 -49.06
N PHE A 412 -40.99 -2.10 -49.97
CA PHE A 412 -42.03 -2.17 -51.01
C PHE A 412 -41.88 -1.26 -52.24
N ALA A 413 -41.37 -1.88 -53.31
CA ALA A 413 -41.63 -1.46 -54.68
C ALA A 413 -43.14 -1.59 -54.99
N ASN A 414 -43.86 -0.49 -54.81
CA ASN A 414 -44.94 0.00 -55.67
C ASN A 414 -45.54 1.24 -55.02
N ASN A 415 -45.28 2.40 -55.64
CA ASN A 415 -45.99 3.64 -55.36
C ASN A 415 -47.49 3.45 -55.69
N THR A 416 -48.27 3.06 -54.68
CA THR A 416 -49.71 3.34 -54.65
C THR A 416 -50.14 3.56 -53.20
N ILE A 417 -50.47 4.82 -52.92
CA ILE A 417 -51.35 5.23 -51.83
C ILE A 417 -52.54 4.27 -51.78
N PHE A 418 -52.81 3.69 -50.61
CA PHE A 418 -53.84 2.66 -50.41
C PHE A 418 -55.22 3.10 -50.94
N THR A 419 -55.68 2.47 -52.03
CA THR A 419 -57.09 2.24 -52.30
C THR A 419 -57.35 0.74 -52.34
N THR A 420 -58.38 0.32 -51.60
CA THR A 420 -58.86 -1.06 -51.46
C THR A 420 -59.10 -1.75 -52.81
N THR A 421 -58.45 -2.89 -53.10
CA THR A 421 -59.04 -4.18 -53.55
C THR A 421 -57.98 -5.15 -54.09
N GLN A 422 -58.00 -6.40 -53.56
CA GLN A 422 -57.61 -7.70 -54.14
C GLN A 422 -56.17 -7.94 -54.66
N SER A 423 -55.40 -8.85 -54.03
CA SER A 423 -55.21 -10.30 -54.35
C SER A 423 -54.48 -10.54 -55.67
N SER A 424 -53.37 -11.27 -55.78
CA SER A 424 -53.06 -12.58 -55.18
C SER A 424 -51.61 -13.03 -55.47
N ALA A 425 -51.03 -13.78 -54.52
CA ALA A 425 -50.00 -14.84 -54.66
C ALA A 425 -48.56 -14.43 -55.08
N ALA A 426 -47.46 -14.89 -54.46
CA ALA A 426 -47.27 -15.94 -53.46
C ALA A 426 -46.00 -15.69 -52.61
N GLY A 427 -46.14 -15.82 -51.29
CA GLY A 427 -45.09 -16.29 -50.38
C GLY A 427 -44.32 -15.25 -49.56
N THR A 428 -44.90 -14.68 -48.49
CA THR A 428 -44.27 -14.05 -47.28
C THR A 428 -45.28 -13.13 -46.58
N THR A 429 -45.03 -12.75 -45.30
CA THR A 429 -45.80 -11.81 -44.43
C THR A 429 -47.11 -12.30 -43.78
N ALA A 430 -47.49 -11.61 -42.69
CA ALA A 430 -48.55 -11.94 -41.73
C ALA A 430 -49.88 -12.35 -42.38
N THR A 431 -50.51 -13.40 -41.84
CA THR A 431 -51.46 -14.25 -42.58
C THR A 431 -52.94 -13.89 -42.50
N ASN A 432 -53.35 -12.87 -41.74
CA ASN A 432 -54.70 -12.30 -41.85
C ASN A 432 -54.83 -10.94 -41.13
N ASP A 433 -55.87 -10.20 -41.48
CA ASP A 433 -56.28 -8.96 -40.82
C ASP A 433 -56.44 -9.15 -39.30
N ALA A 434 -56.83 -10.35 -38.85
CA ALA A 434 -56.98 -10.66 -37.44
C ALA A 434 -55.64 -10.62 -36.67
N PHE A 435 -54.53 -11.04 -37.29
CA PHE A 435 -53.19 -11.00 -36.71
C PHE A 435 -52.67 -9.57 -36.58
N LEU A 436 -52.89 -8.74 -37.61
CA LEU A 436 -52.60 -7.30 -37.58
C LEU A 436 -53.53 -6.54 -36.61
N LEU A 437 -54.79 -6.97 -36.48
CA LEU A 437 -55.74 -6.48 -35.48
C LEU A 437 -55.32 -6.84 -34.04
N THR A 438 -54.61 -7.95 -33.81
CA THR A 438 -54.02 -8.25 -32.49
C THR A 438 -52.89 -7.29 -32.10
N ILE A 439 -52.14 -6.77 -33.08
CA ILE A 439 -51.12 -5.73 -32.85
C ILE A 439 -51.79 -4.37 -32.61
N LYS A 440 -52.85 -4.07 -33.38
CA LYS A 440 -53.72 -2.87 -33.22
C LYS A 440 -54.49 -2.83 -31.90
N ASN A 441 -54.82 -3.99 -31.32
CA ASN A 441 -55.60 -4.09 -30.08
C ASN A 441 -54.72 -4.26 -28.83
N LYS A 442 -53.39 -4.21 -28.95
CA LYS A 442 -52.55 -3.98 -27.77
C LYS A 442 -52.72 -2.50 -27.37
N PRO A 443 -53.12 -2.21 -26.13
CA PRO A 443 -53.71 -0.92 -25.78
C PRO A 443 -52.78 0.30 -25.87
N VAL A 444 -51.47 0.12 -26.12
CA VAL A 444 -50.54 1.25 -26.27
C VAL A 444 -49.34 0.84 -27.15
N ASN A 445 -49.38 1.12 -28.45
CA ASN A 445 -48.17 1.26 -29.25
C ASN A 445 -48.17 2.65 -29.92
N CYS A 446 -46.99 3.19 -30.22
CA CYS A 446 -46.87 4.56 -30.74
C CYS A 446 -47.68 4.78 -32.02
N LEU A 447 -47.81 3.76 -32.86
CA LEU A 447 -48.62 3.81 -34.08
C LEU A 447 -50.11 4.06 -33.78
N THR A 448 -50.66 3.44 -32.74
CA THR A 448 -52.07 3.60 -32.36
C THR A 448 -52.35 5.00 -31.81
N LEU A 449 -51.40 5.61 -31.11
CA LEU A 449 -51.51 6.97 -30.56
C LEU A 449 -51.29 8.05 -31.63
N LEU A 450 -50.34 7.83 -32.54
CA LEU A 450 -50.10 8.69 -33.71
C LEU A 450 -51.31 8.74 -34.64
N GLN A 451 -52.00 7.60 -34.82
CA GLN A 451 -53.20 7.54 -35.67
C GLN A 451 -54.48 8.06 -34.99
N GLN A 452 -54.48 8.21 -33.66
CA GLN A 452 -55.66 8.66 -32.90
C GLN A 452 -55.84 10.18 -32.83
N ASN A 453 -55.00 10.98 -33.52
CA ASN A 453 -55.08 12.43 -33.51
C ASN A 453 -55.14 13.04 -32.09
N ASN A 454 -54.53 12.37 -31.12
CA ASN A 454 -54.35 12.88 -29.78
C ASN A 454 -52.86 13.13 -29.58
N TRP A 455 -52.40 14.26 -30.10
CA TRP A 455 -51.00 14.67 -30.32
C TRP A 455 -50.23 14.95 -29.01
N GLY A 456 -50.70 14.39 -27.90
CA GLY A 456 -50.51 14.99 -26.59
C GLY A 456 -49.37 14.48 -25.75
N TYR A 457 -49.08 13.16 -25.64
CA TYR A 457 -48.43 12.73 -24.40
C TYR A 457 -47.42 11.58 -24.40
N PRO A 458 -47.51 10.52 -25.23
CA PRO A 458 -46.53 9.42 -25.14
C PRO A 458 -45.34 9.60 -26.10
N CYS A 459 -45.54 9.51 -27.42
CA CYS A 459 -44.42 9.41 -28.37
C CYS A 459 -43.51 10.64 -28.40
N ASP A 460 -44.03 11.84 -28.21
CA ASP A 460 -43.24 13.09 -28.18
C ASP A 460 -42.38 13.21 -26.90
N LYS A 461 -42.87 12.71 -25.77
CA LYS A 461 -42.08 12.60 -24.53
C LYS A 461 -41.00 11.53 -24.61
N PHE A 462 -41.29 10.41 -25.27
CA PHE A 462 -40.38 9.27 -25.32
C PHE A 462 -39.36 9.35 -26.45
N LEU A 463 -39.65 10.04 -27.56
CA LEU A 463 -38.70 10.28 -28.63
C LEU A 463 -37.50 11.09 -28.12
N SER A 464 -37.72 12.17 -27.36
CA SER A 464 -36.62 12.91 -26.72
C SER A 464 -35.82 12.09 -25.70
N SER A 465 -36.44 11.07 -25.09
CA SER A 465 -35.78 10.16 -24.15
C SER A 465 -35.01 9.06 -24.88
N MET A 466 -35.49 8.63 -26.05
CA MET A 466 -34.84 7.67 -26.93
C MET A 466 -33.67 8.32 -27.70
N GLU A 467 -33.86 9.52 -28.25
CA GLU A 467 -32.81 10.41 -28.75
C GLU A 467 -31.86 10.83 -27.62
N GLY A 468 -32.35 11.00 -26.39
CA GLY A 468 -31.50 11.29 -25.22
C GLY A 468 -30.64 10.11 -24.77
N ALA A 469 -31.09 8.88 -25.02
CA ALA A 469 -30.41 7.62 -24.70
C ALA A 469 -29.47 7.14 -25.83
N TYR A 470 -29.80 7.43 -27.08
CA TYR A 470 -29.10 6.89 -28.26
C TYR A 470 -28.64 7.96 -29.27
N GLY A 471 -29.02 9.23 -29.11
CA GLY A 471 -28.81 10.34 -30.03
C GLY A 471 -28.15 11.57 -29.41
N ARG A 472 -27.28 11.41 -28.40
CA ARG A 472 -26.49 12.55 -27.88
C ARG A 472 -25.46 13.01 -28.90
N THR A 473 -25.45 14.32 -29.15
CA THR A 473 -24.39 15.01 -29.85
C THR A 473 -23.09 14.80 -29.05
N PRO A 474 -21.96 14.48 -29.70
CA PRO A 474 -20.67 14.51 -29.03
C PRO A 474 -20.55 15.81 -28.27
N VAL A 475 -19.90 15.79 -27.09
CA VAL A 475 -19.36 17.02 -26.51
C VAL A 475 -18.53 17.62 -27.64
N SER A 476 -19.01 18.72 -28.23
CA SER A 476 -18.49 19.26 -29.49
C SER A 476 -16.98 19.45 -29.37
N GLY A 477 -16.28 18.49 -29.96
CA GLY A 477 -14.88 18.18 -29.67
C GLY A 477 -14.43 16.95 -30.43
N ALA A 478 -14.93 16.77 -31.66
CA ALA A 478 -14.24 15.96 -32.67
C ALA A 478 -12.90 16.68 -32.97
N GLY A 479 -11.93 16.39 -32.14
CA GLY A 479 -10.62 17.01 -32.14
C GLY A 479 -9.82 16.46 -30.99
N THR A 480 -9.00 15.44 -31.25
CA THR A 480 -7.85 15.11 -30.40
C THR A 480 -8.15 14.78 -28.94
N ASP A 481 -9.34 14.27 -28.58
CA ASP A 481 -9.59 13.88 -27.18
C ASP A 481 -8.63 12.74 -26.80
N PRO A 482 -7.64 12.98 -25.92
CA PRO A 482 -6.65 11.97 -25.56
C PRO A 482 -7.28 10.72 -24.93
N ARG A 483 -8.53 10.82 -24.46
CA ARG A 483 -9.29 9.75 -23.80
C ARG A 483 -9.65 8.59 -24.73
N ASP A 484 -9.82 8.80 -26.04
CA ASP A 484 -10.10 7.71 -26.99
C ASP A 484 -8.87 6.84 -27.33
N SER A 485 -7.68 7.32 -26.99
CA SER A 485 -6.42 6.60 -27.23
C SER A 485 -5.94 5.76 -26.04
N LEU A 486 -6.59 5.89 -24.89
CA LEU A 486 -6.21 5.18 -23.67
C LEU A 486 -7.10 3.93 -23.50
N PRO A 487 -6.53 2.77 -23.13
CA PRO A 487 -7.29 1.55 -22.86
C PRO A 487 -8.15 1.73 -21.59
N MET A 488 -9.37 2.26 -21.75
CA MET A 488 -10.27 2.65 -20.66
C MET A 488 -11.58 1.85 -20.62
N TYR A 489 -11.75 0.86 -21.51
CA TYR A 489 -13.00 0.11 -21.63
C TYR A 489 -12.92 -1.21 -20.87
N SER A 490 -13.80 -1.45 -19.91
CA SER A 490 -13.91 -2.77 -19.27
C SER A 490 -14.38 -3.84 -20.28
N ASN A 491 -14.31 -5.13 -19.93
CA ASN A 491 -14.87 -6.20 -20.75
C ASN A 491 -16.39 -6.03 -20.92
N VAL A 492 -17.05 -5.49 -19.90
CA VAL A 492 -18.47 -5.14 -19.97
C VAL A 492 -18.73 -4.03 -20.98
N ASP A 493 -17.89 -2.98 -21.00
CA ASP A 493 -17.97 -1.92 -22.01
C ASP A 493 -17.77 -2.49 -23.43
N LEU A 494 -16.87 -3.46 -23.60
CA LEU A 494 -16.68 -4.13 -24.90
C LEU A 494 -17.93 -4.87 -25.38
N VAL A 495 -18.56 -5.66 -24.49
CA VAL A 495 -19.79 -6.40 -24.83
C VAL A 495 -20.87 -5.41 -25.26
N LYS A 496 -21.07 -4.33 -24.49
CA LYS A 496 -22.05 -3.29 -24.85
C LYS A 496 -21.69 -2.63 -26.18
N GLY A 497 -20.43 -2.28 -26.38
CA GLY A 497 -19.93 -1.69 -27.62
C GLY A 497 -20.20 -2.57 -28.84
N GLN A 498 -20.05 -3.89 -28.72
CA GLN A 498 -20.36 -4.86 -29.78
C GLN A 498 -21.86 -4.95 -30.10
N VAL A 499 -22.73 -4.92 -29.08
CA VAL A 499 -24.19 -4.87 -29.28
C VAL A 499 -24.56 -3.61 -30.06
N ILE A 500 -24.05 -2.46 -29.61
CA ILE A 500 -24.34 -1.16 -30.22
C ILE A 500 -23.82 -1.10 -31.65
N ALA A 501 -22.58 -1.52 -31.89
CA ALA A 501 -21.99 -1.51 -33.23
C ALA A 501 -22.76 -2.40 -34.21
N ALA A 502 -23.19 -3.58 -33.77
CA ALA A 502 -24.01 -4.45 -34.61
C ALA A 502 -25.38 -3.85 -34.91
N PHE A 503 -26.02 -3.23 -33.90
CA PHE A 503 -27.28 -2.52 -34.09
C PHE A 503 -27.13 -1.35 -35.09
N GLN A 504 -26.11 -0.51 -34.91
CA GLN A 504 -25.79 0.61 -35.80
C GLN A 504 -25.52 0.16 -37.24
N SER A 505 -24.92 -1.02 -37.44
CA SER A 505 -24.72 -1.59 -38.77
C SER A 505 -26.01 -2.12 -39.45
N GLY A 506 -27.15 -2.07 -38.76
CA GLY A 506 -28.42 -2.64 -39.24
C GLY A 506 -28.51 -4.16 -39.15
N ALA A 507 -27.66 -4.80 -38.33
CA ALA A 507 -27.66 -6.25 -38.21
C ALA A 507 -28.97 -6.74 -37.56
N LYS A 508 -29.72 -7.61 -38.24
CA LYS A 508 -30.97 -8.20 -37.73
C LYS A 508 -30.78 -9.19 -36.57
N SER A 509 -29.55 -9.64 -36.40
CA SER A 509 -29.11 -10.46 -35.29
C SER A 509 -27.61 -10.35 -35.14
N VAL A 510 -27.12 -10.42 -33.90
CA VAL A 510 -25.70 -10.49 -33.57
C VAL A 510 -25.46 -11.54 -32.51
N SER A 511 -24.39 -12.30 -32.70
CA SER A 511 -23.89 -13.26 -31.72
C SER A 511 -22.67 -12.67 -31.03
N ILE A 512 -22.76 -12.45 -29.71
CA ILE A 512 -21.70 -11.83 -28.92
C ILE A 512 -21.15 -12.83 -27.93
N SER A 513 -19.84 -13.02 -27.97
CA SER A 513 -19.12 -13.87 -27.03
C SER A 513 -18.53 -13.01 -25.92
N ALA A 514 -18.43 -13.56 -24.71
CA ALA A 514 -17.68 -12.93 -23.62
C ALA A 514 -16.22 -12.65 -24.07
N PRO A 515 -15.73 -11.40 -23.98
CA PRO A 515 -14.33 -11.08 -24.22
C PRO A 515 -13.40 -11.99 -23.39
N SER A 516 -12.36 -12.53 -24.03
CA SER A 516 -11.35 -13.33 -23.34
C SER A 516 -10.41 -12.44 -22.52
N GLY A 517 -10.07 -12.88 -21.30
CA GLY A 517 -9.08 -12.21 -20.45
C GLY A 517 -9.70 -11.24 -19.44
N THR A 518 -8.85 -10.40 -18.86
CA THR A 518 -9.20 -9.51 -17.76
C THR A 518 -8.89 -8.07 -18.15
N SER A 519 -9.85 -7.18 -17.89
CA SER A 519 -9.69 -5.73 -18.06
C SER A 519 -9.61 -5.03 -16.72
N GLY A 520 -9.22 -3.75 -16.75
CA GLY A 520 -9.40 -2.85 -15.61
C GLY A 520 -10.86 -2.67 -15.21
N LEU A 521 -11.06 -2.12 -14.02
CA LEU A 521 -12.36 -1.79 -13.45
C LEU A 521 -12.48 -0.28 -13.25
N GLY A 522 -13.58 0.30 -13.68
CA GLY A 522 -14.01 1.65 -13.32
C GLY A 522 -15.32 1.59 -12.53
N VAL A 523 -15.79 2.76 -12.12
CA VAL A 523 -17.00 2.91 -11.31
C VAL A 523 -18.21 3.25 -12.17
N TYR A 524 -19.30 2.50 -11.98
CA TYR A 524 -20.59 2.82 -12.58
C TYR A 524 -21.20 4.07 -11.90
N PRO A 525 -21.66 5.09 -12.65
CA PRO A 525 -22.09 6.36 -12.07
C PRO A 525 -23.27 6.29 -11.10
N ASN A 526 -24.08 5.23 -11.16
CA ASN A 526 -25.23 5.01 -10.25
C ASN A 526 -24.96 3.94 -9.18
N GLY A 527 -23.73 3.42 -9.08
CA GLY A 527 -23.41 2.21 -8.33
C GLY A 527 -24.09 0.96 -8.92
N VAL A 528 -23.65 -0.26 -8.55
CA VAL A 528 -24.24 -1.49 -9.10
C VAL A 528 -25.67 -1.74 -8.58
N TYR A 529 -26.07 -1.06 -7.49
CA TYR A 529 -27.33 -1.29 -6.76
C TYR A 529 -28.31 -0.10 -6.75
N GLY A 530 -27.87 1.08 -7.15
CA GLY A 530 -28.70 2.28 -7.15
C GLY A 530 -29.57 2.35 -8.39
N SER A 531 -30.49 1.39 -8.58
CA SER A 531 -31.30 1.19 -9.79
C SER A 531 -30.44 1.00 -11.05
N ASN A 532 -30.70 -0.10 -11.77
CA ASN A 532 -30.16 -0.46 -13.08
C ASN A 532 -29.52 0.72 -13.84
N PRO A 533 -28.28 0.59 -14.35
CA PRO A 533 -27.52 1.70 -14.93
C PRO A 533 -28.35 2.41 -16.00
N THR A 534 -28.99 3.54 -15.65
CA THR A 534 -29.95 4.25 -16.51
C THR A 534 -29.37 4.45 -17.91
N PRO A 535 -30.16 4.39 -18.99
CA PRO A 535 -29.69 4.28 -20.37
C PRO A 535 -28.86 5.48 -20.88
N TYR A 536 -28.61 6.48 -20.03
CA TYR A 536 -27.98 7.77 -20.32
C TYR A 536 -26.45 7.80 -20.35
N PHE A 537 -25.76 6.67 -20.42
CA PHE A 537 -24.28 6.66 -20.37
C PHE A 537 -23.64 6.50 -21.74
N ASP A 538 -22.98 7.58 -22.18
CA ASP A 538 -21.94 7.58 -23.21
C ASP A 538 -20.84 6.59 -22.80
N ALA A 539 -20.29 5.81 -23.75
CA ALA A 539 -19.12 4.98 -23.44
C ALA A 539 -17.89 5.89 -23.23
N PRO A 540 -17.00 5.59 -22.26
CA PRO A 540 -17.06 4.45 -21.34
C PRO A 540 -18.17 4.60 -20.29
N ILE A 541 -18.92 3.52 -20.05
CA ILE A 541 -20.02 3.50 -19.06
C ILE A 541 -19.43 3.73 -17.66
N GLN A 542 -18.21 3.21 -17.45
CA GLN A 542 -17.47 3.33 -16.22
C GLN A 542 -16.58 4.58 -16.24
N ARG A 543 -16.57 5.31 -15.13
CA ARG A 543 -15.65 6.44 -14.91
C ARG A 543 -14.48 6.00 -14.04
N THR A 544 -13.39 6.77 -14.06
CA THR A 544 -12.39 6.64 -13.01
C THR A 544 -13.06 6.87 -11.66
N GLY A 545 -12.84 5.95 -10.73
CA GLY A 545 -13.30 6.08 -9.36
C GLY A 545 -12.15 5.96 -8.38
N THR A 546 -12.46 6.31 -7.14
CA THR A 546 -11.56 6.12 -6.02
C THR A 546 -11.45 4.63 -5.67
N ILE A 547 -10.37 4.25 -4.98
CA ILE A 547 -10.21 2.88 -4.43
C ILE A 547 -11.43 2.51 -3.58
N ASP A 548 -11.93 3.44 -2.77
CA ASP A 548 -13.09 3.27 -1.91
C ASP A 548 -14.37 2.98 -2.69
N ALA A 549 -14.60 3.70 -3.80
CA ALA A 549 -15.75 3.54 -4.68
C ALA A 549 -15.69 2.23 -5.50
N LEU A 550 -14.49 1.83 -5.94
CA LEU A 550 -14.29 0.53 -6.59
C LEU A 550 -14.56 -0.64 -5.62
N LEU A 551 -14.13 -0.52 -4.37
CA LEU A 551 -14.46 -1.53 -3.34
C LEU A 551 -15.96 -1.57 -3.03
N ASP A 552 -16.63 -0.42 -2.93
CA ASP A 552 -18.09 -0.36 -2.77
C ASP A 552 -18.80 -1.05 -3.94
N GLN A 553 -18.33 -0.84 -5.17
CA GLN A 553 -18.90 -1.47 -6.34
C GLN A 553 -18.81 -3.00 -6.29
N VAL A 554 -17.63 -3.53 -5.99
CA VAL A 554 -17.41 -4.98 -5.96
C VAL A 554 -18.13 -5.64 -4.78
N THR A 555 -18.20 -4.96 -3.63
CA THR A 555 -18.72 -5.56 -2.38
C THR A 555 -20.18 -5.23 -2.07
N GLY A 556 -20.71 -4.16 -2.64
CA GLY A 556 -22.12 -3.78 -2.53
C GLY A 556 -23.03 -4.70 -3.35
N ALA A 557 -22.45 -5.58 -4.16
CA ALA A 557 -23.15 -6.42 -5.09
C ALA A 557 -23.47 -7.84 -4.65
N THR A 558 -24.35 -8.49 -5.41
CA THR A 558 -24.75 -9.88 -5.25
C THR A 558 -23.48 -10.67 -5.45
N ALA A 559 -22.89 -11.08 -4.33
CA ALA A 559 -21.66 -11.83 -4.33
C ALA A 559 -21.83 -13.06 -5.23
N ALA A 560 -20.84 -13.31 -6.08
CA ALA A 560 -20.82 -14.52 -6.87
C ALA A 560 -20.87 -15.75 -5.95
N PRO A 561 -21.48 -16.88 -6.37
CA PRO A 561 -21.53 -18.09 -5.56
C PRO A 561 -20.14 -18.49 -5.06
N GLY A 562 -19.97 -18.62 -3.73
CA GLY A 562 -18.69 -18.94 -3.09
C GLY A 562 -17.91 -17.75 -2.52
N TYR A 563 -18.34 -16.50 -2.76
CA TYR A 563 -17.62 -15.28 -2.35
C TYR A 563 -18.38 -14.42 -1.31
N THR A 564 -19.34 -14.99 -0.59
CA THR A 564 -20.23 -14.25 0.35
C THR A 564 -19.52 -13.69 1.58
N ASN A 565 -18.27 -14.08 1.84
CA ASN A 565 -17.53 -13.70 3.05
C ASN A 565 -16.68 -12.44 2.88
N CYS A 566 -16.46 -11.99 1.65
CA CYS A 566 -15.61 -10.83 1.36
C CYS A 566 -16.42 -9.53 1.50
N THR A 567 -15.90 -8.57 2.27
CA THR A 567 -16.54 -7.26 2.46
C THR A 567 -15.51 -6.15 2.35
N LYS A 568 -15.94 -4.95 1.92
CA LYS A 568 -15.08 -3.75 1.88
C LYS A 568 -14.42 -3.49 3.23
N ALA A 569 -15.18 -3.63 4.33
CA ALA A 569 -14.67 -3.43 5.68
C ALA A 569 -13.51 -4.37 6.02
N LYS A 570 -13.54 -5.64 5.57
CA LYS A 570 -12.44 -6.60 5.78
C LYS A 570 -11.19 -6.21 5.00
N ILE A 571 -11.33 -5.86 3.71
CA ILE A 571 -10.20 -5.41 2.88
C ILE A 571 -9.58 -4.14 3.46
N ILE A 572 -10.41 -3.12 3.77
CA ILE A 572 -9.92 -1.86 4.35
C ILE A 572 -9.26 -2.07 5.71
N ALA A 573 -9.84 -2.90 6.59
CA ALA A 573 -9.24 -3.19 7.89
C ALA A 573 -7.86 -3.85 7.73
N SER A 574 -7.75 -4.84 6.83
CA SER A 574 -6.50 -5.53 6.55
C SER A 574 -5.44 -4.61 5.91
N MET A 575 -5.82 -3.76 4.95
CA MET A 575 -4.92 -2.76 4.38
C MET A 575 -4.51 -1.70 5.41
N SER A 576 -5.41 -1.31 6.31
CA SER A 576 -5.13 -0.35 7.39
C SER A 576 -4.13 -0.92 8.40
N GLU A 577 -4.25 -2.22 8.75
CA GLU A 577 -3.27 -2.94 9.56
C GLU A 577 -1.87 -2.84 8.94
N ARG A 578 -1.75 -3.10 7.63
CA ARG A 578 -0.48 -2.95 6.90
C ARG A 578 0.02 -1.49 6.89
N CYS A 579 -0.87 -0.50 6.83
CA CYS A 579 -0.48 0.90 6.97
C CYS A 579 0.08 1.21 8.37
N TYR A 580 -0.48 0.62 9.44
CA TYR A 580 0.07 0.73 10.79
C TYR A 580 1.40 -0.01 10.96
N GLU A 581 1.65 -1.08 10.22
CA GLU A 581 2.99 -1.70 10.19
C GLU A 581 4.02 -0.77 9.55
N ILE A 582 3.65 -0.02 8.50
CA ILE A 582 4.55 0.97 7.87
C ILE A 582 4.78 2.16 8.80
N LYS A 583 3.69 2.74 9.33
CA LYS A 583 3.68 3.93 10.18
C LYS A 583 2.78 3.69 11.40
N PRO A 584 3.34 3.19 12.52
CA PRO A 584 2.54 2.80 13.69
C PRO A 584 1.82 3.95 14.41
N ASP A 585 2.26 5.18 14.19
CA ASP A 585 1.64 6.40 14.72
C ASP A 585 0.70 7.09 13.72
N ALA A 586 0.40 6.45 12.58
CA ALA A 586 -0.55 6.98 11.60
C ALA A 586 -1.93 7.19 12.23
N THR A 587 -2.64 8.23 11.80
CA THR A 587 -4.01 8.46 12.27
C THR A 587 -5.02 7.74 11.39
N PRO A 588 -6.20 7.32 11.90
CA PRO A 588 -7.26 6.77 11.05
C PRO A 588 -7.66 7.68 9.89
N ALA A 589 -7.60 9.01 10.09
CA ALA A 589 -7.89 9.99 9.04
C ALA A 589 -6.81 10.03 7.95
N GLU A 590 -5.52 9.92 8.33
CA GLU A 590 -4.41 9.80 7.38
C GLU A 590 -4.57 8.57 6.49
N ILE A 591 -4.92 7.42 7.08
CA ILE A 591 -5.16 6.17 6.34
C ILE A 591 -6.42 6.28 5.47
N ALA A 592 -7.52 6.81 6.00
CA ALA A 592 -8.77 6.95 5.26
C ALA A 592 -8.62 7.84 4.00
N ALA A 593 -7.75 8.85 4.05
CA ALA A 593 -7.46 9.71 2.91
C ALA A 593 -6.80 8.95 1.74
N LEU A 594 -6.05 7.87 2.01
CA LEU A 594 -5.41 7.05 0.97
C LEU A 594 -6.45 6.34 0.08
N TRP A 595 -7.62 6.01 0.63
CA TRP A 595 -8.69 5.30 -0.09
C TRP A 595 -9.46 6.22 -1.04
N GLN A 596 -9.34 7.53 -0.88
CA GLN A 596 -9.98 8.54 -1.73
C GLN A 596 -9.17 8.86 -2.99
N GLN A 597 -8.06 8.18 -3.22
CA GLN A 597 -7.25 8.35 -4.43
C GLN A 597 -7.94 7.69 -5.63
N ASP A 598 -8.08 8.46 -6.70
CA ASP A 598 -8.52 7.96 -8.01
C ASP A 598 -7.56 6.91 -8.55
N LEU A 599 -8.11 5.79 -9.02
CA LEU A 599 -7.36 4.67 -9.58
C LEU A 599 -7.81 4.39 -11.03
N PRO A 600 -7.25 5.08 -12.03
CA PRO A 600 -7.55 4.82 -13.43
C PRO A 600 -7.17 3.40 -13.86
N MET A 601 -7.84 2.87 -14.88
CA MET A 601 -7.41 1.63 -15.53
C MET A 601 -6.01 1.78 -16.14
N GLY A 602 -5.23 0.70 -16.13
CA GLY A 602 -3.85 0.66 -16.62
C GLY A 602 -2.83 1.26 -15.67
N LYS A 603 -3.21 1.56 -14.43
CA LYS A 603 -2.34 2.19 -13.43
C LYS A 603 -2.05 1.26 -12.25
N THR A 604 -0.86 1.45 -11.70
CA THR A 604 -0.42 0.83 -10.46
C THR A 604 -0.01 1.95 -9.51
N PHE A 605 -0.55 1.92 -8.30
CA PHE A 605 -0.19 2.82 -7.22
C PHE A 605 0.48 2.04 -6.08
N TYR A 606 1.30 2.74 -5.32
CA TYR A 606 2.00 2.23 -4.16
C TYR A 606 1.67 3.10 -2.95
N ILE A 607 1.30 2.47 -1.84
CA ILE A 607 1.20 3.13 -0.53
C ILE A 607 2.49 2.83 0.24
N TYR A 608 3.19 3.88 0.68
CA TYR A 608 4.43 3.75 1.45
C TYR A 608 4.72 5.00 2.29
N LEU A 609 5.71 4.92 3.18
CA LEU A 609 6.17 6.06 3.98
C LEU A 609 7.10 6.96 3.16
N ASP A 610 6.71 8.22 2.95
CA ASP A 610 7.66 9.23 2.49
C ASP A 610 8.58 9.63 3.65
N THR A 611 9.86 9.26 3.55
CA THR A 611 10.86 9.53 4.59
C THR A 611 11.17 11.02 4.76
N THR A 612 10.82 11.86 3.78
CA THR A 612 11.02 13.32 3.84
C THR A 612 9.94 13.98 4.69
N THR A 613 8.68 13.62 4.46
CA THR A 613 7.53 14.21 5.17
C THR A 613 7.12 13.40 6.40
N ASN A 614 7.62 12.17 6.55
CA ASN A 614 7.23 11.19 7.56
C ASN A 614 5.72 10.91 7.56
N LYS A 615 5.11 10.87 6.37
CA LYS A 615 3.67 10.61 6.15
C LYS A 615 3.49 9.44 5.20
N LEU A 616 2.38 8.72 5.37
CA LEU A 616 1.92 7.78 4.35
C LEU A 616 1.48 8.56 3.12
N ILE A 617 1.96 8.12 1.96
CA ILE A 617 1.57 8.66 0.66
C ILE A 617 1.13 7.54 -0.27
N ILE A 618 0.35 7.90 -1.29
CA ILE A 618 -0.02 7.03 -2.39
C ILE A 618 0.53 7.64 -3.69
N SER A 619 1.23 6.85 -4.50
CA SER A 619 1.95 7.34 -5.68
C SER A 619 2.03 6.29 -6.78
N GLU A 620 2.00 6.70 -8.06
CA GLU A 620 2.33 5.83 -9.20
C GLU A 620 3.84 5.49 -9.25
N THR A 621 4.67 6.29 -8.57
CA THR A 621 6.11 6.05 -8.52
C THR A 621 6.42 4.93 -7.54
N GLN A 622 7.18 3.94 -7.99
CA GLN A 622 7.65 2.85 -7.14
C GLN A 622 8.42 3.39 -5.93
N PRO A 623 8.19 2.84 -4.72
CA PRO A 623 8.97 3.22 -3.56
C PRO A 623 10.45 2.85 -3.75
N PRO A 624 11.40 3.54 -3.10
CA PRO A 624 12.83 3.20 -3.18
C PRO A 624 13.15 1.76 -2.75
N THR A 625 12.26 1.14 -1.98
CA THR A 625 12.35 -0.24 -1.48
C THR A 625 11.72 -1.26 -2.41
N TYR A 626 11.09 -0.86 -3.53
CA TYR A 626 10.48 -1.78 -4.49
C TYR A 626 11.51 -2.74 -5.09
N LYS A 627 11.17 -4.02 -5.12
CA LYS A 627 12.00 -5.11 -5.67
C LYS A 627 11.26 -6.03 -6.64
N GLY A 628 10.01 -5.72 -7.01
CA GLY A 628 9.19 -6.60 -7.84
C GLY A 628 8.82 -7.91 -7.15
N ALA A 629 8.70 -7.89 -5.81
CA ALA A 629 8.26 -9.05 -5.05
C ALA A 629 6.84 -9.44 -5.44
N THR A 630 6.53 -10.73 -5.38
CA THR A 630 5.15 -11.24 -5.50
C THR A 630 4.57 -11.47 -4.11
N PRO A 631 3.29 -11.15 -3.87
CA PRO A 631 2.63 -11.49 -2.62
C PRO A 631 2.76 -12.99 -2.33
N ASP A 632 3.02 -13.33 -1.08
CA ASP A 632 3.20 -14.70 -0.60
C ASP A 632 2.10 -15.15 0.35
N GLY A 633 0.99 -14.42 0.46
CA GLY A 633 -0.25 -14.86 1.10
C GLY A 633 -1.08 -15.80 0.21
N ASN A 634 -2.21 -16.28 0.73
CA ASN A 634 -3.09 -17.17 -0.03
C ASN A 634 -3.90 -16.35 -1.06
N PRO A 635 -3.69 -16.53 -2.38
CA PRO A 635 -4.42 -15.77 -3.39
C PRO A 635 -5.90 -16.15 -3.50
N ASN A 636 -6.33 -17.22 -2.84
CA ASN A 636 -7.69 -17.74 -2.87
C ASN A 636 -8.45 -17.55 -1.53
N ASP A 637 -7.97 -16.67 -0.64
CA ASP A 637 -8.69 -16.41 0.61
C ASP A 637 -10.03 -15.73 0.32
N THR A 638 -11.14 -16.46 0.54
CA THR A 638 -12.51 -15.98 0.33
C THR A 638 -12.89 -14.77 1.20
N ASN A 639 -12.09 -14.38 2.19
CA ASN A 639 -12.28 -13.14 2.96
C ASN A 639 -11.70 -11.90 2.27
N THR A 640 -10.77 -12.09 1.33
CA THR A 640 -10.02 -11.01 0.68
C THR A 640 -10.15 -11.01 -0.84
N VAL A 641 -10.73 -12.06 -1.42
CA VAL A 641 -11.17 -12.12 -2.82
C VAL A 641 -12.66 -11.83 -2.89
N CYS A 642 -13.00 -10.65 -3.41
CA CYS A 642 -14.39 -10.24 -3.60
C CYS A 642 -14.73 -10.36 -5.09
N VAL A 643 -15.87 -11.00 -5.39
CA VAL A 643 -16.40 -11.11 -6.75
C VAL A 643 -17.88 -10.72 -6.73
N SER A 644 -18.20 -9.67 -7.47
CA SER A 644 -19.57 -9.27 -7.82
C SER A 644 -19.93 -9.92 -9.15
N GLN A 645 -21.15 -10.43 -9.29
CA GLN A 645 -21.64 -10.96 -10.56
C GLN A 645 -23.02 -10.42 -10.91
N TYR A 646 -23.20 -10.03 -12.17
CA TYR A 646 -24.45 -9.49 -12.69
C TYR A 646 -24.71 -9.93 -14.13
N GLY A 647 -25.98 -10.09 -14.51
CA GLY A 647 -26.36 -10.38 -15.90
C GLY A 647 -26.15 -9.15 -16.78
N LEU A 648 -25.60 -9.33 -17.99
CA LEU A 648 -25.37 -8.22 -18.92
C LEU A 648 -26.64 -7.85 -19.71
N THR A 649 -27.52 -8.81 -19.95
CA THR A 649 -28.72 -8.63 -20.78
C THR A 649 -29.80 -7.78 -20.14
N GLY A 650 -30.21 -8.13 -18.91
CA GLY A 650 -31.32 -7.45 -18.23
C GLY A 650 -30.94 -6.17 -17.46
N ASN A 651 -29.65 -5.83 -17.37
CA ASN A 651 -29.19 -4.70 -16.55
C ASN A 651 -28.45 -3.62 -17.35
N LEU A 652 -27.72 -3.96 -18.42
CA LEU A 652 -26.87 -2.99 -19.15
C LEU A 652 -27.44 -2.59 -20.51
N ILE A 653 -28.35 -3.40 -21.04
CA ILE A 653 -29.03 -3.20 -22.32
C ILE A 653 -30.49 -2.78 -22.08
N ASP A 654 -31.15 -3.35 -21.07
CA ASP A 654 -32.53 -3.06 -20.62
C ASP A 654 -32.49 -2.38 -19.24
N VAL A 655 -33.11 -1.21 -19.08
CA VAL A 655 -32.97 -0.43 -17.83
C VAL A 655 -34.29 0.22 -17.37
N PRO A 656 -34.87 -0.26 -16.26
CA PRO A 656 -35.97 0.36 -15.54
C PRO A 656 -35.65 1.73 -14.92
N ILE A 657 -36.51 2.72 -15.13
CA ILE A 657 -36.50 4.01 -14.40
C ILE A 657 -37.61 3.99 -13.34
N GLY A 658 -37.21 3.98 -12.06
CA GLY A 658 -38.14 4.17 -10.93
C GLY A 658 -39.01 2.97 -10.55
N GLY A 659 -38.54 1.73 -10.80
CA GLY A 659 -39.28 0.50 -10.49
C GLY A 659 -40.35 0.13 -11.54
N THR A 660 -40.48 0.93 -12.58
CA THR A 660 -41.18 0.64 -13.83
C THR A 660 -40.14 0.63 -14.96
N PRO A 661 -40.29 -0.23 -15.98
CA PRO A 661 -39.64 -0.03 -17.28
C PRO A 661 -39.73 1.45 -17.66
N ALA A 662 -38.59 2.07 -18.00
CA ALA A 662 -38.47 3.51 -18.32
C ALA A 662 -39.48 4.00 -19.37
N ASP A 663 -39.99 3.10 -20.21
CA ASP A 663 -40.96 3.37 -21.26
C ASP A 663 -42.27 2.56 -21.14
N LEU A 664 -42.50 1.87 -20.02
CA LEU A 664 -43.65 0.98 -19.78
C LEU A 664 -43.73 -0.25 -20.73
N ASN A 665 -42.60 -0.82 -21.14
CA ASN A 665 -42.47 -1.96 -22.06
C ASN A 665 -42.85 -1.63 -23.52
N LEU A 666 -42.56 -0.42 -23.99
CA LEU A 666 -42.77 -0.12 -25.40
C LEU A 666 -41.62 -0.64 -26.27
N HIS A 667 -40.36 -0.28 -26.00
CA HIS A 667 -39.18 -0.48 -26.86
C HIS A 667 -37.85 -0.23 -26.10
N GLU A 668 -37.41 -1.11 -25.18
CA GLU A 668 -36.25 -0.83 -24.27
C GLU A 668 -34.91 -1.49 -24.63
N VAL A 669 -34.75 -2.11 -25.80
CA VAL A 669 -33.50 -2.80 -26.15
C VAL A 669 -33.18 -2.67 -27.65
N PRO A 670 -31.90 -2.64 -28.06
CA PRO A 670 -31.51 -2.70 -29.48
C PRO A 670 -32.03 -3.96 -30.19
N TYR A 671 -32.33 -5.01 -29.43
CA TYR A 671 -32.84 -6.29 -29.92
C TYR A 671 -33.92 -6.85 -29.00
N GLU A 672 -35.13 -7.05 -29.52
CA GLU A 672 -36.30 -7.54 -28.75
C GLU A 672 -36.16 -8.98 -28.24
N ASN A 673 -35.27 -9.76 -28.84
CA ASN A 673 -35.07 -11.16 -28.46
C ASN A 673 -33.59 -11.45 -28.23
N HIS A 674 -33.28 -11.95 -27.03
CA HIS A 674 -31.94 -12.43 -26.70
C HIS A 674 -31.99 -13.86 -26.14
N SER A 675 -30.94 -14.63 -26.40
CA SER A 675 -30.74 -15.95 -25.79
C SER A 675 -29.29 -16.09 -25.37
N GLY A 676 -29.05 -16.50 -24.12
CA GLY A 676 -27.70 -16.61 -23.60
C GLY A 676 -27.70 -16.48 -22.08
N ASN A 677 -26.49 -16.34 -21.55
CA ASN A 677 -26.26 -16.05 -20.13
C ASN A 677 -24.92 -15.33 -19.99
N LEU A 678 -24.73 -14.22 -20.72
CA LEU A 678 -23.56 -13.39 -20.51
C LEU A 678 -23.65 -12.70 -19.15
N GLN A 679 -22.56 -12.80 -18.40
CA GLN A 679 -22.43 -12.26 -17.07
C GLN A 679 -21.20 -11.38 -17.00
N GLY A 680 -21.33 -10.23 -16.36
CA GLY A 680 -20.22 -9.40 -15.93
C GLY A 680 -19.79 -9.81 -14.54
N GLN A 681 -18.49 -9.76 -14.29
CA GLN A 681 -17.92 -9.99 -12.98
C GLN A 681 -16.91 -8.88 -12.65
N ASP A 682 -17.15 -8.20 -11.53
CA ASP A 682 -16.19 -7.25 -10.98
C ASP A 682 -15.42 -7.94 -9.85
N HIS A 683 -14.11 -7.75 -9.84
CA HIS A 683 -13.19 -8.40 -8.90
C HIS A 683 -12.42 -7.35 -8.10
N ALA A 684 -12.25 -7.62 -6.82
CA ALA A 684 -11.28 -6.98 -5.95
C ALA A 684 -10.55 -8.07 -5.18
N THR A 685 -9.30 -8.31 -5.55
CA THR A 685 -8.47 -9.38 -5.01
C THR A 685 -7.36 -8.77 -4.15
N TRP A 686 -7.51 -8.88 -2.83
CA TRP A 686 -6.49 -8.50 -1.86
C TRP A 686 -5.66 -9.74 -1.47
N VAL A 687 -4.42 -9.80 -1.94
CA VAL A 687 -3.47 -10.85 -1.56
C VAL A 687 -2.48 -10.27 -0.58
N LEU A 688 -2.50 -10.79 0.64
CA LEU A 688 -1.58 -10.38 1.69
C LEU A 688 -0.15 -10.83 1.40
N SER A 689 0.81 -10.21 2.07
CA SER A 689 2.20 -10.66 2.06
C SER A 689 2.85 -10.53 3.43
N SER A 690 3.84 -11.39 3.69
CA SER A 690 4.60 -11.42 4.93
C SER A 690 5.39 -10.14 5.19
N GLY A 691 5.70 -9.32 4.19
CA GLY A 691 6.66 -8.22 4.32
C GLY A 691 8.07 -8.58 3.84
N TYR A 692 8.28 -9.79 3.31
CA TYR A 692 9.50 -10.12 2.57
C TYR A 692 9.68 -9.17 1.39
N GLN A 693 10.91 -8.65 1.22
CA GLN A 693 11.21 -7.57 0.27
C GLN A 693 10.34 -6.32 0.45
N ASN A 694 9.89 -6.09 1.68
CA ASN A 694 9.03 -5.00 2.10
C ASN A 694 7.63 -4.94 1.44
N LEU A 695 7.17 -5.97 0.73
CA LEU A 695 5.80 -6.01 0.21
C LEU A 695 4.83 -6.48 1.31
N LEU A 696 3.81 -5.69 1.65
CA LEU A 696 2.83 -6.03 2.69
C LEU A 696 1.50 -6.57 2.15
N GLY A 697 1.28 -6.39 0.85
CA GLY A 697 0.13 -6.96 0.14
C GLY A 697 -0.13 -6.26 -1.18
N LYS A 698 -1.01 -6.86 -1.98
CA LYS A 698 -1.39 -6.38 -3.29
C LYS A 698 -2.90 -6.42 -3.45
N LEU A 699 -3.51 -5.27 -3.72
CA LEU A 699 -4.91 -5.16 -4.12
C LEU A 699 -4.97 -5.08 -5.64
N GLN A 700 -5.75 -5.94 -6.27
CA GLN A 700 -5.97 -5.91 -7.71
C GLN A 700 -7.46 -5.80 -8.01
N PHE A 701 -7.84 -4.77 -8.76
CA PHE A 701 -9.16 -4.66 -9.35
C PHE A 701 -9.17 -5.30 -10.73
N ALA A 702 -10.32 -5.81 -11.14
CA ALA A 702 -10.48 -6.39 -12.47
C ALA A 702 -11.95 -6.47 -12.88
N ASN A 703 -12.21 -6.43 -14.17
CA ASN A 703 -13.49 -6.79 -14.75
C ASN A 703 -13.30 -7.94 -15.74
N THR A 704 -14.12 -8.97 -15.58
CA THR A 704 -14.19 -10.11 -16.51
C THR A 704 -15.62 -10.32 -16.96
N THR A 705 -15.79 -11.09 -18.03
CA THR A 705 -17.09 -11.50 -18.54
C THR A 705 -17.09 -13.01 -18.71
N THR A 706 -18.20 -13.66 -18.39
CA THR A 706 -18.38 -15.11 -18.52
C THR A 706 -19.70 -15.41 -19.21
N GLY A 707 -19.92 -16.67 -19.60
CA GLY A 707 -21.14 -17.11 -20.26
C GLY A 707 -20.92 -17.61 -21.69
N ASN A 708 -21.98 -18.21 -22.24
CA ASN A 708 -22.02 -18.65 -23.63
C ASN A 708 -22.29 -17.46 -24.57
N VAL A 709 -22.11 -17.69 -25.87
CA VAL A 709 -22.50 -16.75 -26.93
C VAL A 709 -23.95 -16.33 -26.72
N GLU A 710 -24.16 -15.03 -26.59
CA GLU A 710 -25.50 -14.43 -26.55
C GLU A 710 -25.92 -14.07 -27.95
N ASN A 711 -27.07 -14.57 -28.38
CA ASN A 711 -27.66 -14.20 -29.65
C ASN A 711 -28.69 -13.12 -29.39
N PHE A 712 -28.43 -11.91 -29.86
CA PHE A 712 -29.40 -10.83 -29.95
C PHE A 712 -30.05 -10.89 -31.34
N SER A 713 -31.35 -10.74 -31.42
CA SER A 713 -32.12 -10.85 -32.67
C SER A 713 -33.40 -10.02 -32.59
N ARG A 714 -33.99 -9.74 -33.76
CA ARG A 714 -35.15 -8.84 -33.91
C ARG A 714 -34.78 -7.42 -33.46
N PRO A 715 -34.05 -6.67 -34.30
CA PRO A 715 -33.75 -5.29 -33.99
C PRO A 715 -35.08 -4.55 -33.82
N ASN A 716 -35.11 -3.70 -32.81
CA ASN A 716 -36.24 -2.84 -32.48
C ASN A 716 -36.42 -1.77 -33.57
#